data_AF-A0A084SGS9-F1
#
_entry.id   AF-A0A084SGS9-F1
#
_cell.length_a   1.000
_cell.length_b   1.000
_cell.length_c   1.000
_cell.angle_alpha   90.00
_cell.angle_beta   90.00
_cell.angle_gamma   90.00
#
_symmetry.space_group_name_H-M   'P 1'
#
loop_
_entity.id
_entity.type
_entity.pdbx_description
1 polymer ?
#
loop_
_entity_poly.entity_id
_entity_poly.type
_entity_poly.pdbx_seq_one_letter_code
_entity_poly.pdbx_strand_id
1 'polypeptide(L)'
;MHPTFRRLGTSELLPRYIFAESLFARRRVLEVDAVATTGGESARFLLERGARTVVACDADLAAVAAAQKAHGGASLRYRANVYDDLEPGSFDLVLVADLAPYVRAPTLLAELARLVSRQGYLIGGLRNTAGLALWQLMDVEEGVPPTYGQLLDALSPHFPNVEVATQAPVLGYQLAFEKGDGLQVDGSLIRGSEAAYYVVMAGAEPARIVDPTWVQLPPEPLAFTRGKLDEVAQRSKGWEERTGRLKESLTRLRAELTDRESEVTQLKPALELARDQVARLTAQLEQARGTPEATRERDELSSRLRRTELELQVALERVADADRRLGQQRLEMEAAERARKEAEVQTLGSQETLRLERARREELNTSLEESRERLTQAYTQLRELQDELAGLRVEREKDRLSSERAREQSEELRRQVEAARERELRLAEQYSTSLAAVELLKSDVARAEQARQTSESVLRSRDADLARLTREVEDGARRVSGAEAARRDAEVRLTAREAEWRGLETELTAARAELERLTAEVEARTRSEENVRSAAARLEQELHEARGSLESLEEERVRSAAELEETIEEERQRAESRVAQERAKTERAEAEAAREKAAREEQASRAEGLENQVRVEAAAREEASRALAGLEAQRQQWADERGALRRRVVEVEETLSELERVRASDVESITRLDSALKATQGSITAEQQARARADAEREQALAGLEQEREGRERLEEAVAQTQARLEAEHQRLEEAREALSSVRAELKSERQQRAQESEERTRLQAGLEEERQQRAQVEASLAEVQAGLEAERQRSTGLESELAQARAGLESV
;
A
#
# COMPACT_ATOMS: atom_id res chain seq x y z
N MET A 1 -7.48 -7.63 17.15
CA MET A 1 -8.48 -6.89 16.36
C MET A 1 -9.13 -7.86 15.40
N HIS A 2 -10.46 -7.91 15.35
CA HIS A 2 -11.17 -8.80 14.42
C HIS A 2 -10.90 -8.31 12.97
N PRO A 3 -10.47 -9.19 12.03
CA PRO A 3 -10.12 -8.78 10.66
C PRO A 3 -11.29 -8.20 9.87
N THR A 4 -12.52 -8.46 10.32
CA THR A 4 -13.77 -8.04 9.67
C THR A 4 -13.91 -6.53 9.54
N PHE A 5 -13.66 -5.76 10.61
CA PHE A 5 -13.93 -4.31 10.66
C PHE A 5 -12.68 -3.44 10.54
N ARG A 6 -11.59 -4.00 10.01
CA ARG A 6 -10.41 -3.21 9.63
C ARG A 6 -10.71 -2.35 8.42
N ARG A 7 -9.91 -1.31 8.18
CA ARG A 7 -9.92 -0.58 6.90
C ARG A 7 -9.78 -1.58 5.76
N LEU A 8 -10.76 -1.58 4.85
CA LEU A 8 -10.84 -2.53 3.72
C LEU A 8 -10.80 -4.00 4.17
N GLY A 9 -11.33 -4.29 5.37
CA GLY A 9 -11.54 -5.65 5.86
C GLY A 9 -12.76 -6.30 5.20
N THR A 10 -13.12 -7.49 5.70
CA THR A 10 -14.18 -8.29 5.07
C THR A 10 -15.56 -7.61 5.11
N SER A 11 -15.86 -6.78 6.11
CA SER A 11 -17.14 -6.04 6.17
C SER A 11 -17.29 -4.98 5.09
N GLU A 12 -16.18 -4.51 4.50
CA GLU A 12 -16.18 -3.48 3.47
C GLU A 12 -16.02 -4.09 2.07
N LEU A 13 -15.18 -5.11 1.92
CA LEU A 13 -14.89 -5.72 0.62
C LEU A 13 -15.91 -6.77 0.19
N LEU A 14 -16.37 -7.65 1.10
CA LEU A 14 -17.30 -8.71 0.71
C LEU A 14 -18.64 -8.18 0.17
N PRO A 15 -19.23 -7.09 0.70
CA PRO A 15 -20.42 -6.51 0.07
C PRO A 15 -20.21 -6.09 -1.39
N ARG A 16 -19.03 -5.54 -1.72
CA ARG A 16 -18.67 -5.19 -3.11
C ARG A 16 -18.60 -6.43 -3.99
N TYR A 17 -18.06 -7.53 -3.45
CA TYR A 17 -17.92 -8.77 -4.20
C TYR A 17 -19.28 -9.44 -4.39
N ILE A 18 -20.14 -9.45 -3.38
CA ILE A 18 -21.51 -9.97 -3.53
C ILE A 18 -22.27 -9.16 -4.58
N PHE A 19 -22.15 -7.82 -4.56
CA PHE A 19 -22.72 -6.97 -5.59
C PHE A 19 -22.15 -7.31 -6.99
N ALA A 20 -20.85 -7.56 -7.11
CA ALA A 20 -20.19 -7.92 -8.36
C ALA A 20 -20.28 -9.42 -8.73
N GLU A 21 -21.10 -10.23 -8.05
CA GLU A 21 -21.11 -11.70 -8.21
C GLU A 21 -21.41 -12.13 -9.65
N SER A 22 -22.36 -11.45 -10.30
CA SER A 22 -22.71 -11.69 -11.71
C SER A 22 -21.56 -11.41 -12.69
N LEU A 23 -20.55 -10.64 -12.28
CA LEU A 23 -19.41 -10.21 -13.10
C LEU A 23 -18.20 -11.14 -12.99
N PHE A 24 -18.05 -11.91 -11.90
CA PHE A 24 -16.96 -12.89 -11.77
C PHE A 24 -17.36 -14.36 -11.80
N ALA A 25 -18.66 -14.69 -11.71
CA ALA A 25 -19.08 -16.07 -11.75
C ALA A 25 -18.53 -16.78 -13.02
N ARG A 26 -17.83 -17.90 -12.81
CA ARG A 26 -17.15 -18.73 -13.82
C ARG A 26 -16.04 -18.04 -14.61
N ARG A 27 -15.53 -16.91 -14.12
CA ARG A 27 -14.51 -16.07 -14.78
C ARG A 27 -13.18 -16.06 -14.03
N ARG A 28 -12.12 -15.59 -14.68
CA ARG A 28 -10.78 -15.43 -14.10
C ARG A 28 -10.69 -14.08 -13.42
N VAL A 29 -10.32 -14.07 -12.14
CA VAL A 29 -10.29 -12.86 -11.31
C VAL A 29 -8.88 -12.57 -10.82
N LEU A 30 -8.48 -11.30 -10.92
CA LEU A 30 -7.33 -10.75 -10.22
C LEU A 30 -7.86 -9.90 -9.06
N GLU A 31 -7.47 -10.21 -7.83
CA GLU A 31 -7.73 -9.40 -6.65
C GLU A 31 -6.44 -8.67 -6.26
N VAL A 32 -6.52 -7.40 -5.91
CA VAL A 32 -5.36 -6.53 -5.65
C VAL A 32 -5.54 -5.79 -4.31
N ASP A 33 -4.50 -5.85 -3.47
CA ASP A 33 -4.36 -5.12 -2.19
C ASP A 33 -5.42 -5.46 -1.12
N ALA A 34 -5.96 -6.69 -1.14
CA ALA A 34 -6.95 -7.17 -0.18
C ALA A 34 -6.41 -8.22 0.80
N VAL A 35 -5.23 -8.80 0.55
CA VAL A 35 -4.75 -9.99 1.29
C VAL A 35 -4.33 -9.61 2.70
N ALA A 36 -3.60 -8.50 2.86
CA ALA A 36 -3.12 -8.03 4.15
C ALA A 36 -4.28 -7.67 5.11
N THR A 37 -5.36 -7.10 4.57
CA THR A 37 -6.50 -6.63 5.37
C THR A 37 -7.47 -7.75 5.71
N THR A 38 -7.64 -8.74 4.83
CA THR A 38 -8.61 -9.84 5.01
C THR A 38 -7.98 -11.16 5.45
N GLY A 39 -6.66 -11.28 5.41
CA GLY A 39 -5.96 -12.55 5.60
C GLY A 39 -6.11 -13.51 4.41
N GLY A 40 -6.59 -13.02 3.26
CA GLY A 40 -6.86 -13.82 2.07
C GLY A 40 -8.26 -14.45 2.00
N GLU A 41 -9.11 -14.22 3.00
CA GLU A 41 -10.49 -14.71 3.03
C GLU A 41 -11.34 -14.15 1.87
N SER A 42 -11.03 -12.94 1.39
CA SER A 42 -11.76 -12.32 0.28
C SER A 42 -11.50 -13.02 -1.06
N ALA A 43 -10.24 -13.38 -1.35
CA ALA A 43 -9.88 -14.20 -2.51
C ALA A 43 -10.54 -15.59 -2.48
N ARG A 44 -10.57 -16.20 -1.29
CA ARG A 44 -11.20 -17.49 -1.05
C ARG A 44 -12.72 -17.40 -1.29
N PHE A 45 -13.35 -16.35 -0.78
CA PHE A 45 -14.77 -16.09 -0.97
C PHE A 45 -15.15 -15.97 -2.45
N LEU A 46 -14.34 -15.29 -3.27
CA LEU A 46 -14.56 -15.20 -4.72
C LEU A 46 -14.59 -16.58 -5.38
N LEU A 47 -13.69 -17.48 -4.98
CA LEU A 47 -13.68 -18.86 -5.47
C LEU A 47 -14.91 -19.65 -5.02
N GLU A 48 -15.30 -19.52 -3.74
CA GLU A 48 -16.49 -20.19 -3.18
C GLU A 48 -17.79 -19.70 -3.85
N ARG A 49 -17.84 -18.43 -4.27
CA ARG A 49 -18.94 -17.83 -5.05
C ARG A 49 -18.85 -18.11 -6.56
N GLY A 50 -17.94 -18.98 -6.98
CA GLY A 50 -17.94 -19.56 -8.31
C GLY A 50 -17.01 -18.90 -9.32
N ALA A 51 -16.07 -18.05 -8.91
CA ALA A 51 -14.96 -17.67 -9.79
C ALA A 51 -14.22 -18.92 -10.30
N ARG A 52 -13.76 -18.91 -11.56
CA ARG A 52 -13.06 -20.06 -12.16
C ARG A 52 -11.65 -20.20 -11.60
N THR A 53 -10.94 -19.08 -11.52
CA THR A 53 -9.61 -18.97 -10.92
C THR A 53 -9.46 -17.59 -10.32
N VAL A 54 -8.80 -17.50 -9.17
CA VAL A 54 -8.51 -16.25 -8.48
C VAL A 54 -6.99 -16.14 -8.28
N VAL A 55 -6.43 -15.02 -8.69
CA VAL A 55 -5.06 -14.62 -8.36
C VAL A 55 -5.18 -13.40 -7.46
N ALA A 56 -4.69 -13.48 -6.22
CA ALA A 56 -4.69 -12.37 -5.28
C ALA A 56 -3.27 -11.83 -5.12
N CYS A 57 -3.11 -10.54 -5.33
CA CYS A 57 -1.85 -9.82 -5.23
C CYS A 57 -1.89 -8.89 -4.03
N ASP A 58 -0.83 -8.88 -3.21
CA ASP A 58 -0.64 -7.85 -2.19
C ASP A 58 0.85 -7.47 -2.05
N ALA A 59 1.11 -6.26 -1.54
CA ALA A 59 2.46 -5.77 -1.27
C ALA A 59 3.06 -6.42 -0.01
N ASP A 60 2.21 -6.83 0.95
CA ASP A 60 2.66 -7.50 2.17
C ASP A 60 3.00 -8.99 1.89
N LEU A 61 4.28 -9.24 1.65
CA LEU A 61 4.80 -10.59 1.39
C LEU A 61 4.55 -11.58 2.54
N ALA A 62 4.49 -11.11 3.79
CA ALA A 62 4.22 -11.97 4.93
C ALA A 62 2.75 -12.41 4.95
N ALA A 63 1.83 -11.49 4.68
CA ALA A 63 0.41 -11.80 4.53
C ALA A 63 0.16 -12.72 3.33
N VAL A 64 0.81 -12.47 2.19
CA VAL A 64 0.74 -13.32 0.99
C VAL A 64 1.21 -14.74 1.30
N ALA A 65 2.37 -14.90 1.94
CA ALA A 65 2.90 -16.22 2.28
C ALA A 65 1.98 -16.98 3.26
N ALA A 66 1.41 -16.26 4.24
CA ALA A 66 0.45 -16.84 5.18
C ALA A 66 -0.85 -17.28 4.49
N ALA A 67 -1.42 -16.43 3.64
CA ALA A 67 -2.64 -16.73 2.88
C ALA A 67 -2.43 -17.87 1.86
N GLN A 68 -1.29 -17.88 1.17
CA GLN A 68 -0.92 -18.99 0.27
C GLN A 68 -0.84 -20.32 1.02
N LYS A 69 -0.28 -20.32 2.23
CA LYS A 69 -0.22 -21.53 3.07
C LYS A 69 -1.60 -21.96 3.59
N ALA A 70 -2.46 -21.01 3.91
CA ALA A 70 -3.77 -21.28 4.52
C ALA A 70 -4.83 -21.70 3.49
N HIS A 71 -4.84 -21.08 2.30
CA HIS A 71 -5.94 -21.19 1.34
C HIS A 71 -5.49 -21.51 -0.10
N GLY A 72 -4.19 -21.48 -0.38
CA GLY A 72 -3.66 -21.67 -1.72
C GLY A 72 -4.00 -23.04 -2.34
N GLY A 73 -4.27 -23.06 -3.64
CA GLY A 73 -4.64 -24.26 -4.39
C GLY A 73 -4.45 -24.11 -5.90
N ALA A 74 -4.98 -25.07 -6.67
CA ALA A 74 -4.83 -25.06 -8.13
C ALA A 74 -5.52 -23.84 -8.78
N SER A 75 -6.67 -23.43 -8.25
CA SER A 75 -7.50 -22.34 -8.76
C SER A 75 -7.42 -21.05 -7.94
N LEU A 76 -6.64 -21.02 -6.86
CA LEU A 76 -6.47 -19.85 -6.00
C LEU A 76 -4.99 -19.68 -5.65
N ARG A 77 -4.40 -18.57 -6.08
CA ARG A 77 -2.98 -18.26 -5.85
C ARG A 77 -2.84 -16.88 -5.25
N TYR A 78 -1.95 -16.77 -4.27
CA TYR A 78 -1.53 -15.51 -3.68
C TYR A 78 -0.11 -15.20 -4.10
N ARG A 79 0.16 -13.95 -4.47
CA ARG A 79 1.48 -13.51 -4.94
C ARG A 79 1.74 -12.05 -4.58
N ALA A 80 2.98 -11.61 -4.81
CA ALA A 80 3.34 -10.21 -4.69
C ALA A 80 2.72 -9.36 -5.81
N ASN A 81 2.59 -8.04 -5.56
CA ASN A 81 2.16 -7.01 -6.52
C ASN A 81 3.18 -6.75 -7.64
N VAL A 82 3.50 -7.79 -8.40
CA VAL A 82 4.35 -7.74 -9.59
C VAL A 82 3.55 -8.32 -10.73
N TYR A 83 3.36 -7.51 -11.78
CA TYR A 83 2.43 -7.77 -12.88
C TYR A 83 3.12 -8.05 -14.22
N ASP A 84 4.44 -7.90 -14.29
CA ASP A 84 5.24 -7.97 -15.53
C ASP A 84 5.18 -9.34 -16.22
N ASP A 85 4.99 -10.40 -15.44
CA ASP A 85 4.89 -11.78 -15.91
C ASP A 85 3.46 -12.20 -16.29
N LEU A 86 2.48 -11.32 -16.11
CA LEU A 86 1.08 -11.58 -16.46
C LEU A 86 0.79 -11.09 -17.89
N GLU A 87 0.23 -11.98 -18.70
CA GLU A 87 -0.15 -11.65 -20.08
C GLU A 87 -1.26 -10.59 -20.12
N PRO A 88 -1.24 -9.64 -21.08
CA PRO A 88 -2.34 -8.70 -21.29
C PRO A 88 -3.69 -9.41 -21.49
N GLY A 89 -4.77 -8.88 -20.90
CA GLY A 89 -6.11 -9.45 -21.01
C GLY A 89 -6.29 -10.83 -20.36
N SER A 90 -5.43 -11.20 -19.43
CA SER A 90 -5.46 -12.49 -18.73
C SER A 90 -6.60 -12.64 -17.72
N PHE A 91 -7.27 -11.54 -17.34
CA PHE A 91 -8.35 -11.56 -16.34
C PHE A 91 -9.64 -10.97 -16.88
N ASP A 92 -10.74 -11.62 -16.57
CA ASP A 92 -12.07 -11.14 -16.95
C ASP A 92 -12.64 -10.20 -15.88
N LEU A 93 -12.06 -10.18 -14.67
CA LEU A 93 -12.33 -9.18 -13.65
C LEU A 93 -11.05 -8.83 -12.89
N VAL A 94 -10.78 -7.54 -12.71
CA VAL A 94 -9.72 -7.03 -11.83
C VAL A 94 -10.39 -6.28 -10.67
N LEU A 95 -10.29 -6.81 -9.46
CA LEU A 95 -10.84 -6.25 -8.23
C LEU A 95 -9.73 -5.56 -7.45
N VAL A 96 -9.84 -4.25 -7.26
CA VAL A 96 -8.88 -3.44 -6.50
C VAL A 96 -9.51 -3.01 -5.17
N ALA A 97 -8.87 -3.36 -4.05
CA ALA A 97 -9.42 -3.05 -2.73
C ALA A 97 -9.55 -1.53 -2.48
N ASP A 98 -8.51 -0.77 -2.81
CA ASP A 98 -8.46 0.70 -2.75
C ASP A 98 -7.95 1.26 -4.08
N LEU A 99 -8.75 2.08 -4.75
CA LEU A 99 -8.29 2.76 -5.97
C LEU A 99 -7.40 3.97 -5.66
N ALA A 100 -7.36 4.45 -4.42
CA ALA A 100 -6.62 5.66 -4.06
C ALA A 100 -5.12 5.63 -4.45
N PRO A 101 -4.35 4.55 -4.23
CA PRO A 101 -2.95 4.48 -4.62
C PRO A 101 -2.75 4.51 -6.15
N TYR A 102 -3.67 3.88 -6.89
CA TYR A 102 -3.60 3.76 -8.34
C TYR A 102 -3.97 5.05 -9.07
N VAL A 103 -4.89 5.83 -8.52
CA VAL A 103 -5.19 7.19 -9.03
C VAL A 103 -3.98 8.11 -8.85
N ARG A 104 -3.23 7.98 -7.76
CA ARG A 104 -2.00 8.76 -7.52
C ARG A 104 -0.81 8.30 -8.37
N ALA A 105 -0.85 7.08 -8.89
CA ALA A 105 0.21 6.47 -9.70
C ALA A 105 -0.34 5.94 -11.04
N PRO A 106 -0.52 6.82 -12.06
CA PRO A 106 -1.14 6.45 -13.33
C PRO A 106 -0.46 5.28 -14.06
N THR A 107 0.85 5.10 -13.88
CA THR A 107 1.60 3.97 -14.46
C THR A 107 1.16 2.62 -13.89
N LEU A 108 0.86 2.54 -12.59
CA LEU A 108 0.34 1.32 -11.96
C LEU A 108 -1.08 1.02 -12.42
N LEU A 109 -1.90 2.07 -12.59
CA LEU A 109 -3.25 1.92 -13.13
C LEU A 109 -3.23 1.41 -14.57
N ALA A 110 -2.30 1.89 -15.39
CA ALA A 110 -2.11 1.42 -16.77
C ALA A 110 -1.72 -0.07 -16.82
N GLU A 111 -0.87 -0.54 -15.90
CA GLU A 111 -0.55 -1.97 -15.78
C GLU A 111 -1.78 -2.80 -15.41
N LEU A 112 -2.59 -2.35 -14.43
CA LEU A 112 -3.84 -3.05 -14.09
C LEU A 112 -4.83 -3.07 -15.26
N ALA A 113 -4.97 -1.95 -15.97
CA ALA A 113 -5.84 -1.85 -17.12
C ALA A 113 -5.42 -2.79 -18.26
N ARG A 114 -4.10 -2.96 -18.49
CA ARG A 114 -3.54 -3.90 -19.48
C ARG A 114 -3.96 -5.35 -19.20
N LEU A 115 -4.16 -5.72 -17.93
CA LEU A 115 -4.53 -7.08 -17.53
C LEU A 115 -6.02 -7.41 -17.72
N VAL A 116 -6.87 -6.38 -17.86
CA VAL A 116 -8.30 -6.56 -18.09
C VAL A 116 -8.54 -7.05 -19.52
N SER A 117 -9.29 -8.15 -19.64
CA SER A 117 -9.69 -8.70 -20.94
C SER A 117 -10.67 -7.78 -21.67
N ARG A 118 -10.84 -7.97 -22.97
CA ARG A 118 -11.74 -7.15 -23.80
C ARG A 118 -13.21 -7.14 -23.33
N GLN A 119 -13.66 -8.20 -22.66
CA GLN A 119 -15.02 -8.32 -22.09
C GLN A 119 -15.01 -8.24 -20.55
N GLY A 120 -13.89 -7.81 -20.00
CA GLY A 120 -13.66 -7.74 -18.57
C GLY A 120 -13.89 -6.35 -18.00
N TYR A 121 -13.90 -6.30 -16.67
CA TYR A 121 -14.09 -5.06 -15.93
C TYR A 121 -12.99 -4.89 -14.89
N LEU A 122 -12.63 -3.65 -14.62
CA LEU A 122 -11.90 -3.25 -13.42
C LEU A 122 -12.92 -2.70 -12.43
N ILE A 123 -12.94 -3.26 -11.22
CA ILE A 123 -13.80 -2.78 -10.14
C ILE A 123 -12.95 -2.39 -8.95
N GLY A 124 -13.23 -1.24 -8.36
CA GLY A 124 -12.58 -0.88 -7.10
C GLY A 124 -13.32 0.19 -6.34
N GLY A 125 -12.99 0.30 -5.06
CA GLY A 125 -13.59 1.30 -4.18
C GLY A 125 -12.69 2.53 -4.06
N LEU A 126 -13.27 3.72 -4.18
CA LEU A 126 -12.69 4.97 -3.73
C LEU A 126 -13.43 5.47 -2.49
N ARG A 127 -12.68 5.80 -1.45
CA ARG A 127 -13.21 6.35 -0.21
C ARG A 127 -13.83 7.73 -0.41
N ASN A 128 -15.09 7.92 0.00
CA ASN A 128 -15.74 9.23 0.04
C ASN A 128 -15.72 9.81 1.46
N THR A 129 -14.86 10.80 1.73
CA THR A 129 -14.65 11.37 3.07
C THR A 129 -15.91 11.88 3.76
N ALA A 130 -16.93 12.28 2.99
CA ALA A 130 -18.18 12.79 3.52
C ALA A 130 -19.14 11.68 4.02
N GLY A 131 -18.98 10.44 3.54
CA GLY A 131 -19.73 9.29 4.05
C GLY A 131 -19.05 8.59 5.21
N LEU A 132 -19.82 7.84 6.00
CA LEU A 132 -19.32 7.04 7.12
C LEU A 132 -18.96 5.62 6.66
N ALA A 133 -17.69 5.23 6.77
CA ALA A 133 -17.26 3.84 6.61
C ALA A 133 -17.25 3.10 7.97
N LEU A 134 -17.56 1.80 7.99
CA LEU A 134 -17.73 1.04 9.24
C LEU A 134 -16.44 0.92 10.03
N TRP A 135 -15.31 0.78 9.36
CA TRP A 135 -14.00 0.72 10.01
C TRP A 135 -13.62 2.02 10.74
N GLN A 136 -14.19 3.17 10.36
CA GLN A 136 -13.93 4.45 11.06
C GLN A 136 -14.52 4.48 12.48
N LEU A 137 -15.39 3.52 12.81
CA LEU A 137 -15.84 3.28 14.18
C LEU A 137 -14.74 2.64 15.04
N MET A 138 -13.76 2.00 14.40
CA MET A 138 -12.65 1.31 15.05
C MET A 138 -11.36 2.14 15.01
N ASP A 139 -11.00 2.67 13.84
CA ASP A 139 -9.73 3.37 13.58
C ASP A 139 -9.93 4.82 13.07
N VAL A 140 -8.90 5.65 13.19
CA VAL A 140 -8.90 7.04 12.69
C VAL A 140 -8.45 7.06 11.22
N GLU A 141 -9.09 7.86 10.39
CA GLU A 141 -8.73 8.03 8.98
C GLU A 141 -7.46 8.88 8.84
N GLU A 142 -6.44 8.32 8.19
CA GLU A 142 -5.17 8.98 7.89
C GLU A 142 -5.06 9.28 6.39
N GLY A 143 -4.79 10.55 6.07
CA GLY A 143 -4.60 11.04 4.70
C GLY A 143 -5.90 11.42 3.98
N VAL A 144 -5.78 12.25 2.94
CA VAL A 144 -6.91 12.67 2.10
C VAL A 144 -6.98 11.76 0.86
N PRO A 145 -8.05 10.96 0.67
CA PRO A 145 -8.19 10.14 -0.53
C PRO A 145 -8.33 11.04 -1.78
N PRO A 146 -7.94 10.55 -2.96
CA PRO A 146 -8.19 11.25 -4.22
C PRO A 146 -9.67 11.61 -4.40
N THR A 147 -9.93 12.67 -5.15
CA THR A 147 -11.31 13.08 -5.42
C THR A 147 -11.95 12.20 -6.50
N TYR A 148 -13.28 12.20 -6.53
CA TYR A 148 -14.02 11.49 -7.58
C TYR A 148 -13.65 11.96 -9.00
N GLY A 149 -13.39 13.25 -9.19
CA GLY A 149 -12.92 13.78 -10.48
C GLY A 149 -11.57 13.20 -10.90
N GLN A 150 -10.60 13.18 -9.98
CA GLN A 150 -9.28 12.60 -10.24
C GLN A 150 -9.36 11.10 -10.61
N LEU A 151 -10.30 10.38 -10.01
CA LEU A 151 -10.56 8.98 -10.34
C LEU A 151 -11.07 8.80 -11.77
N LEU A 152 -12.04 9.63 -12.19
CA LEU A 152 -12.54 9.60 -13.56
C LEU A 152 -11.45 9.97 -14.57
N ASP A 153 -10.66 11.01 -14.28
CA ASP A 153 -9.55 11.45 -15.13
C ASP A 153 -8.49 10.36 -15.29
N ALA A 154 -8.25 9.57 -14.24
CA ALA A 154 -7.30 8.45 -14.28
C ALA A 154 -7.83 7.23 -15.05
N LEU A 155 -9.14 6.92 -14.97
CA LEU A 155 -9.73 5.73 -15.59
C LEU A 155 -10.18 5.94 -17.05
N SER A 156 -10.67 7.13 -17.38
CA SER A 156 -11.24 7.44 -18.71
C SER A 156 -10.30 7.22 -19.89
N PRO A 157 -8.96 7.44 -19.78
CA PRO A 157 -8.02 7.11 -20.86
C PRO A 157 -7.92 5.62 -21.18
N HIS A 158 -8.27 4.76 -20.22
CA HIS A 158 -8.13 3.31 -20.32
C HIS A 158 -9.45 2.60 -20.64
N PHE A 159 -10.57 3.14 -20.16
CA PHE A 159 -11.89 2.53 -20.29
C PHE A 159 -12.90 3.52 -20.85
N PRO A 160 -13.61 3.18 -21.95
CA PRO A 160 -14.63 4.05 -22.53
C PRO A 160 -15.88 4.16 -21.66
N ASN A 161 -16.18 3.15 -20.84
CA ASN A 161 -17.33 3.13 -19.94
C ASN A 161 -16.83 3.04 -18.49
N VAL A 162 -17.23 4.01 -17.68
CA VAL A 162 -16.94 4.08 -16.24
C VAL A 162 -18.24 4.33 -15.50
N GLU A 163 -18.74 3.30 -14.82
CA GLU A 163 -19.98 3.34 -14.04
C GLU A 163 -19.67 3.33 -12.55
N VAL A 164 -20.52 3.97 -11.75
CA VAL A 164 -20.26 4.18 -10.32
C VAL A 164 -21.48 3.79 -9.52
N ALA A 165 -21.30 2.80 -8.64
CA ALA A 165 -22.23 2.46 -7.59
C ALA A 165 -21.81 3.11 -6.27
N THR A 166 -22.75 3.26 -5.35
CA THR A 166 -22.50 3.77 -4.01
C THR A 166 -22.58 2.66 -2.99
N GLN A 167 -21.62 2.61 -2.07
CA GLN A 167 -21.64 1.72 -0.92
C GLN A 167 -21.83 2.57 0.33
N ALA A 168 -22.93 2.33 1.04
CA ALA A 168 -23.22 2.95 2.33
C ALA A 168 -23.60 1.87 3.34
N PRO A 169 -23.04 1.88 4.57
CA PRO A 169 -23.54 1.01 5.61
C PRO A 169 -24.91 1.48 6.06
N VAL A 170 -25.88 0.58 6.06
CA VAL A 170 -27.23 0.84 6.57
C VAL A 170 -27.42 0.08 7.87
N LEU A 171 -28.00 0.77 8.84
CA LEU A 171 -28.20 0.29 10.19
C LEU A 171 -29.68 0.38 10.53
N GLY A 172 -30.32 -0.76 10.77
CA GLY A 172 -31.77 -0.79 10.98
C GLY A 172 -32.26 -2.12 11.52
N TYR A 173 -33.54 -2.13 11.89
CA TYR A 173 -34.25 -3.35 12.26
C TYR A 173 -35.02 -3.85 11.05
N GLN A 174 -34.91 -5.15 10.77
CA GLN A 174 -35.77 -5.81 9.81
C GLN A 174 -36.98 -6.40 10.55
N LEU A 175 -38.18 -5.97 10.16
CA LEU A 175 -39.44 -6.58 10.59
C LEU A 175 -40.07 -7.20 9.35
N ALA A 176 -40.20 -8.52 9.33
CA ALA A 176 -40.76 -9.25 8.20
C ALA A 176 -41.74 -10.32 8.71
N PHE A 177 -42.91 -10.41 8.06
CA PHE A 177 -43.75 -11.60 8.15
C PHE A 177 -43.14 -12.68 7.24
N GLU A 178 -43.25 -13.96 7.60
CA GLU A 178 -42.67 -15.09 6.85
C GLU A 178 -43.09 -15.16 5.36
N LYS A 179 -44.11 -14.41 4.94
CA LYS A 179 -44.67 -14.39 3.57
C LYS A 179 -44.75 -13.00 2.93
N GLY A 180 -44.02 -12.00 3.46
CA GLY A 180 -44.01 -10.66 2.88
C GLY A 180 -43.08 -10.56 1.67
N ASP A 181 -43.58 -10.03 0.56
CA ASP A 181 -42.76 -9.72 -0.62
C ASP A 181 -42.07 -8.36 -0.44
N GLY A 182 -40.75 -8.37 -0.45
CA GLY A 182 -39.90 -7.17 -0.54
C GLY A 182 -39.39 -6.61 0.79
N LEU A 183 -38.23 -5.95 0.70
CA LEU A 183 -37.62 -5.20 1.80
C LEU A 183 -37.99 -3.72 1.66
N GLN A 184 -38.80 -3.19 2.59
CA GLN A 184 -39.05 -1.75 2.68
C GLN A 184 -38.02 -1.10 3.59
N VAL A 185 -37.42 0.00 3.14
CA VAL A 185 -36.41 0.74 3.90
C VAL A 185 -36.90 2.18 4.07
N ASP A 186 -37.08 2.60 5.32
CA ASP A 186 -37.38 3.98 5.67
C ASP A 186 -36.08 4.72 6.05
N GLY A 187 -35.71 5.71 5.25
CA GLY A 187 -34.55 6.56 5.46
C GLY A 187 -34.84 7.83 6.26
N SER A 188 -36.08 8.07 6.70
CA SER A 188 -36.51 9.33 7.35
C SER A 188 -35.73 9.68 8.62
N LEU A 189 -35.20 8.66 9.32
CA LEU A 189 -34.41 8.81 10.55
C LEU A 189 -32.95 9.18 10.28
N ILE A 190 -32.46 9.03 9.04
CA ILE A 190 -31.08 9.29 8.67
C ILE A 190 -30.94 10.74 8.22
N ARG A 191 -30.31 11.58 9.04
CA ARG A 191 -29.98 12.96 8.66
C ARG A 191 -28.70 12.98 7.83
N GLY A 192 -28.83 13.04 6.51
CA GLY A 192 -27.74 13.38 5.59
C GLY A 192 -26.57 12.41 5.55
N SER A 193 -26.81 11.09 5.42
CA SER A 193 -25.72 10.14 5.19
C SER A 193 -25.29 10.14 3.73
N GLU A 194 -24.03 10.48 3.46
CA GLU A 194 -23.42 10.25 2.17
C GLU A 194 -22.87 8.82 2.05
N ALA A 195 -22.65 8.36 0.81
CA ALA A 195 -22.06 7.06 0.54
C ALA A 195 -20.64 6.99 1.13
N ALA A 196 -20.29 5.87 1.77
CA ALA A 196 -18.96 5.64 2.34
C ALA A 196 -17.88 5.45 1.26
N TYR A 197 -18.26 4.79 0.16
CA TYR A 197 -17.37 4.54 -0.98
C TYR A 197 -18.12 4.72 -2.30
N TYR A 198 -17.38 5.21 -3.29
CA TYR A 198 -17.72 5.10 -4.69
C TYR A 198 -17.12 3.79 -5.21
N VAL A 199 -17.97 2.85 -5.63
CA VAL A 199 -17.54 1.58 -6.22
C VAL A 199 -17.60 1.75 -7.73
N VAL A 200 -16.44 1.81 -8.36
CA VAL A 200 -16.33 2.04 -9.79
C VAL A 200 -16.27 0.72 -10.53
N MET A 201 -16.95 0.65 -11.67
CA MET A 201 -16.92 -0.45 -12.63
C MET A 201 -16.50 0.14 -13.97
N ALA A 202 -15.29 -0.18 -14.41
CA ALA A 202 -14.70 0.35 -15.64
C ALA A 202 -14.47 -0.77 -16.66
N GLY A 203 -14.92 -0.59 -17.90
CA GLY A 203 -14.85 -1.63 -18.92
C GLY A 203 -15.01 -1.11 -20.35
N ALA A 204 -14.79 -2.00 -21.32
CA ALA A 204 -14.99 -1.70 -22.74
C ALA A 204 -16.49 -1.57 -23.10
N GLU A 205 -17.35 -2.27 -22.38
CA GLU A 205 -18.82 -2.25 -22.52
C GLU A 205 -19.45 -1.77 -21.21
N PRO A 206 -20.67 -1.16 -21.25
CA PRO A 206 -21.43 -0.85 -20.04
C PRO A 206 -21.64 -2.10 -19.17
N ALA A 207 -21.64 -1.94 -17.86
CA ALA A 207 -21.97 -3.04 -16.96
C ALA A 207 -23.48 -3.31 -17.05
N ARG A 208 -23.88 -4.58 -16.85
CA ARG A 208 -25.31 -4.89 -16.75
C ARG A 208 -25.85 -4.29 -15.46
N ILE A 209 -27.09 -3.81 -15.49
CA ILE A 209 -27.78 -3.31 -14.30
C ILE A 209 -27.76 -4.42 -13.24
N VAL A 210 -27.05 -4.15 -12.15
CA VAL A 210 -26.98 -5.01 -10.97
C VAL A 210 -28.03 -4.53 -9.99
N ASP A 211 -28.88 -5.44 -9.51
CA ASP A 211 -29.90 -5.09 -8.53
C ASP A 211 -29.26 -4.59 -7.22
N PRO A 212 -29.88 -3.60 -6.54
CA PRO A 212 -29.43 -3.17 -5.22
C PRO A 212 -29.31 -4.36 -4.27
N THR A 213 -28.10 -4.59 -3.77
CA THR A 213 -27.79 -5.76 -2.94
C THR A 213 -27.69 -5.35 -1.48
N TRP A 214 -28.49 -6.02 -0.63
CA TRP A 214 -28.43 -5.88 0.82
C TRP A 214 -27.60 -7.02 1.42
N VAL A 215 -26.53 -6.67 2.14
CA VAL A 215 -25.62 -7.65 2.73
C VAL A 215 -25.71 -7.54 4.24
N GLN A 216 -26.12 -8.63 4.88
CA GLN A 216 -26.14 -8.71 6.33
C GLN A 216 -24.70 -8.79 6.86
N LEU A 217 -24.34 -7.86 7.73
CA LEU A 217 -23.05 -7.83 8.40
C LEU A 217 -23.16 -8.38 9.84
N PRO A 218 -22.06 -8.93 10.40
CA PRO A 218 -22.01 -9.33 11.80
C PRO A 218 -22.34 -8.17 12.77
N PRO A 219 -23.06 -8.39 13.89
CA PRO A 219 -23.57 -7.34 14.77
C PRO A 219 -22.52 -6.68 15.69
N GLU A 220 -21.29 -7.17 15.73
CA GLU A 220 -20.18 -6.70 16.56
C GLU A 220 -19.85 -5.20 16.46
N PRO A 221 -19.94 -4.49 15.31
CA PRO A 221 -19.61 -3.07 15.27
C PRO A 221 -20.66 -2.25 16.04
N LEU A 222 -21.86 -2.78 16.27
CA LEU A 222 -22.93 -2.15 17.05
C LEU A 222 -22.70 -2.23 18.56
N ALA A 223 -21.90 -3.20 19.02
CA ALA A 223 -21.50 -3.26 20.41
C ALA A 223 -20.46 -2.19 20.77
N PHE A 224 -19.75 -1.65 19.76
CA PHE A 224 -18.64 -0.69 19.92
C PHE A 224 -19.04 0.78 19.65
N THR A 225 -20.26 1.04 19.20
CA THR A 225 -20.75 2.37 18.76
C THR A 225 -21.24 3.30 19.87
N ARG A 226 -21.03 2.98 21.15
CA ARG A 226 -21.45 3.87 22.25
C ARG A 226 -20.58 5.16 22.23
N GLY A 227 -21.10 6.22 21.62
CA GLY A 227 -20.52 7.57 21.60
C GLY A 227 -19.67 7.94 20.36
N LYS A 228 -19.13 6.98 19.61
CA LYS A 228 -18.18 7.27 18.51
C LYS A 228 -18.79 7.89 17.25
N LEU A 229 -20.08 7.64 16.97
CA LEU A 229 -20.78 8.25 15.83
C LEU A 229 -20.89 9.77 15.99
N ASP A 230 -21.16 10.22 17.21
CA ASP A 230 -21.16 11.65 17.55
C ASP A 230 -19.74 12.24 17.50
N GLU A 231 -18.70 11.49 17.89
CA GLU A 231 -17.30 11.91 17.76
C GLU A 231 -16.84 12.06 16.29
N VAL A 232 -17.31 11.22 15.36
CA VAL A 232 -17.01 11.37 13.91
C VAL A 232 -17.66 12.64 13.35
N ALA A 233 -18.91 12.90 13.71
CA ALA A 233 -19.61 14.13 13.32
C ALA A 233 -19.01 15.38 13.98
N GLN A 234 -18.50 15.26 15.22
CA GLN A 234 -17.80 16.33 15.93
C GLN A 234 -16.38 16.56 15.40
N ARG A 235 -15.75 15.62 14.68
CA ARG A 235 -14.41 15.80 14.11
C ARG A 235 -14.35 16.86 13.02
N SER A 236 -15.42 17.08 12.25
CA SER A 236 -15.52 18.19 11.29
C SER A 236 -15.53 19.56 12.02
N LYS A 237 -16.31 19.67 13.10
CA LYS A 237 -16.25 20.79 14.05
C LYS A 237 -14.88 20.93 14.71
N GLY A 238 -14.22 19.81 15.00
CA GLY A 238 -12.88 19.76 15.57
C GLY A 238 -11.80 20.34 14.66
N TRP A 239 -12.00 20.43 13.34
CA TRP A 239 -11.11 21.16 12.43
C TRP A 239 -11.32 22.67 12.52
N GLU A 240 -12.57 23.11 12.68
CA GLU A 240 -12.92 24.51 12.94
C GLU A 240 -12.37 24.97 14.30
N GLU A 241 -12.51 24.15 15.34
CA GLU A 241 -11.95 24.41 16.67
C GLU A 241 -10.42 24.39 16.68
N ARG A 242 -9.77 23.49 15.93
CA ARG A 242 -8.30 23.49 15.76
C ARG A 242 -7.82 24.75 15.05
N THR A 243 -8.55 25.22 14.06
CA THR A 243 -8.26 26.48 13.36
C THR A 243 -8.47 27.69 14.29
N GLY A 244 -9.50 27.65 15.15
CA GLY A 244 -9.73 28.63 16.21
C GLY A 244 -8.59 28.66 17.24
N ARG A 245 -8.15 27.50 17.73
CA ARG A 245 -7.02 27.37 18.66
C ARG A 245 -5.70 27.84 18.05
N LEU A 246 -5.46 27.57 16.76
CA LEU A 246 -4.28 28.06 16.04
C LEU A 246 -4.31 29.58 15.87
N LYS A 247 -5.48 30.19 15.69
CA LYS A 247 -5.66 31.65 15.68
C LYS A 247 -5.38 32.25 17.06
N GLU A 248 -5.87 31.63 18.13
CA GLU A 248 -5.60 32.05 19.51
C GLU A 248 -4.12 31.88 19.91
N SER A 249 -3.46 30.81 19.47
CA SER A 249 -2.03 30.65 19.72
C SER A 249 -1.20 31.66 18.94
N LEU A 250 -1.59 32.00 17.71
CA LEU A 250 -0.92 33.04 16.93
C LEU A 250 -1.10 34.44 17.52
N THR A 251 -2.28 34.77 18.05
CA THR A 251 -2.48 36.06 18.71
C THR A 251 -1.68 36.16 20.01
N ARG A 252 -1.59 35.07 20.78
CA ARG A 252 -0.73 35.00 21.97
C ARG A 252 0.75 35.14 21.60
N LEU A 253 1.25 34.38 20.61
CA LEU A 253 2.65 34.46 20.17
C LEU A 253 3.00 35.85 19.61
N ARG A 254 2.08 36.52 18.91
CA ARG A 254 2.27 37.90 18.46
C ARG A 254 2.38 38.89 19.63
N ALA A 255 1.56 38.74 20.66
CA ALA A 255 1.64 39.58 21.86
C ALA A 255 2.96 39.36 22.62
N GLU A 256 3.38 38.10 22.79
CA GLU A 256 4.66 37.77 23.42
C GLU A 256 5.86 38.31 22.61
N LEU A 257 5.80 38.24 21.28
CA LEU A 257 6.82 38.81 20.40
C LEU A 257 6.94 40.33 20.59
N THR A 258 5.81 41.05 20.65
CA THR A 258 5.79 42.50 20.86
C THR A 258 6.36 42.89 22.23
N ASP A 259 6.07 42.10 23.27
CA ASP A 259 6.61 42.33 24.61
C ASP A 259 8.13 42.14 24.63
N ARG A 260 8.67 41.11 23.96
CA ARG A 260 10.12 40.86 23.86
C ARG A 260 10.86 41.85 22.98
N GLU A 261 10.24 42.30 21.89
CA GLU A 261 10.76 43.41 21.10
C GLU A 261 10.88 44.67 21.97
N SER A 262 9.87 44.95 22.81
CA SER A 262 9.94 46.06 23.75
C SER A 262 11.07 45.89 24.78
N GLU A 263 11.29 44.68 25.30
CA GLU A 263 12.38 44.36 26.25
C GLU A 263 13.77 44.63 25.61
N VAL A 264 13.98 44.19 24.37
CA VAL A 264 15.23 44.47 23.63
C VAL A 264 15.41 45.98 23.37
N THR A 265 14.33 46.69 23.01
CA THR A 265 14.42 48.16 22.82
C THR A 265 14.74 48.91 24.11
N GLN A 266 14.31 48.42 25.27
CA GLN A 266 14.61 49.03 26.58
C GLN A 266 16.05 48.77 27.05
N LEU A 267 16.63 47.62 26.69
CA LEU A 267 18.00 47.26 27.08
C LEU A 267 19.08 47.99 26.27
N LYS A 268 18.79 48.40 25.03
CA LYS A 268 19.74 49.10 24.14
C LYS A 268 20.26 50.44 24.70
N PRO A 269 19.40 51.36 25.21
CA PRO A 269 19.88 52.60 25.85
C PRO A 269 20.77 52.36 27.07
N ALA A 270 20.48 51.33 27.87
CA ALA A 270 21.30 50.97 29.02
C ALA A 270 22.69 50.45 28.60
N LEU A 271 22.76 49.70 27.50
CA LEU A 271 24.02 49.26 26.89
C LEU A 271 24.85 50.44 26.36
N GLU A 272 24.22 51.39 25.65
CA GLU A 272 24.89 52.60 25.14
C GLU A 272 25.41 53.47 26.30
N LEU A 273 24.63 53.62 27.37
CA LEU A 273 25.08 54.34 28.56
C LEU A 273 26.30 53.68 29.22
N ALA A 274 26.35 52.35 29.30
CA ALA A 274 27.50 51.62 29.82
C ALA A 274 28.73 51.76 28.91
N ARG A 275 28.56 51.76 27.58
CA ARG A 275 29.63 52.01 26.60
C ARG A 275 30.22 53.42 26.76
N ASP A 276 29.36 54.42 26.88
CA ASP A 276 29.76 55.81 27.09
C ASP A 276 30.52 55.99 28.41
N GLN A 277 30.10 55.31 29.48
CA GLN A 277 30.79 55.34 30.77
C GLN A 277 32.18 54.70 30.71
N VAL A 278 32.33 53.55 30.05
CA VAL A 278 33.64 52.92 29.82
C VAL A 278 34.53 53.82 28.96
N ALA A 279 34.01 54.42 27.89
CA ALA A 279 34.76 55.35 27.04
C ALA A 279 35.23 56.60 27.81
N ARG A 280 34.36 57.18 28.66
CA ARG A 280 34.70 58.32 29.52
C ARG A 280 35.77 57.97 30.56
N LEU A 281 35.63 56.84 31.25
CA LEU A 281 36.61 56.38 32.25
C LEU A 281 37.96 56.03 31.61
N THR A 282 37.95 55.47 30.40
CA THR A 282 39.17 55.20 29.61
C THR A 282 39.87 56.49 29.23
N ALA A 283 39.15 57.50 28.75
CA ALA A 283 39.71 58.81 28.42
C ALA A 283 40.29 59.52 29.65
N GLN A 284 39.62 59.45 30.81
CA GLN A 284 40.12 59.99 32.08
C GLN A 284 41.40 59.28 32.54
N LEU A 285 41.48 57.96 32.35
CA LEU A 285 42.65 57.16 32.72
C LEU A 285 43.87 57.46 31.83
N GLU A 286 43.65 57.70 30.52
CA GLU A 286 44.70 58.15 29.60
C GLU A 286 45.21 59.56 29.96
N GLN A 287 44.32 60.48 30.34
CA GLN A 287 44.69 61.84 30.75
C GLN A 287 45.50 61.88 32.06
N ALA A 288 45.25 60.93 32.98
CA ALA A 288 45.98 60.80 34.25
C ALA A 288 47.37 60.14 34.13
N ARG A 289 47.80 59.67 32.93
CA ARG A 289 49.12 59.03 32.73
C ARG A 289 50.31 60.00 32.81
N GLY A 290 50.09 61.30 32.80
CA GLY A 290 51.15 62.32 32.68
C GLY A 290 51.72 62.90 33.98
N THR A 291 51.13 62.64 35.16
CA THR A 291 51.50 63.33 36.42
C THR A 291 51.92 62.36 37.54
N PRO A 292 53.06 62.60 38.24
CA PRO A 292 53.57 61.69 39.28
C PRO A 292 52.75 61.70 40.59
N GLU A 293 51.95 62.74 40.84
CA GLU A 293 51.05 62.83 42.01
C GLU A 293 49.72 62.05 41.83
N ALA A 294 49.43 61.56 40.61
CA ALA A 294 48.14 60.93 40.25
C ALA A 294 48.11 59.39 40.37
N THR A 295 49.10 58.76 41.02
CA THR A 295 49.16 57.29 41.14
C THR A 295 47.95 56.69 41.88
N ARG A 296 47.49 57.32 42.96
CA ARG A 296 46.28 56.89 43.69
C ARG A 296 45.00 57.08 42.89
N GLU A 297 44.87 58.22 42.21
CA GLU A 297 43.71 58.52 41.35
C GLU A 297 43.66 57.55 40.16
N ARG A 298 44.81 57.14 39.63
CA ARG A 298 44.90 56.14 38.57
C ARG A 298 44.46 54.75 39.03
N ASP A 299 44.85 54.33 40.22
CA ASP A 299 44.43 53.04 40.77
C ASP A 299 42.91 53.03 41.04
N GLU A 300 42.36 54.13 41.58
CA GLU A 300 40.91 54.29 41.75
C GLU A 300 40.16 54.28 40.41
N LEU A 301 40.62 55.03 39.40
CA LEU A 301 40.02 55.03 38.06
C LEU A 301 40.12 53.66 37.38
N SER A 302 41.22 52.93 37.58
CA SER A 302 41.39 51.58 37.04
C SER A 302 40.44 50.57 37.68
N SER A 303 40.19 50.69 38.99
CA SER A 303 39.23 49.84 39.70
C SER A 303 37.79 50.11 39.26
N ARG A 304 37.44 51.39 39.03
CA ARG A 304 36.14 51.81 38.51
C ARG A 304 35.96 51.36 37.06
N LEU A 305 36.97 51.51 36.21
CA LEU A 305 36.96 51.04 34.83
C LEU A 305 36.69 49.54 34.76
N ARG A 306 37.45 48.72 35.52
CA ARG A 306 37.24 47.26 35.59
C ARG A 306 35.83 46.88 36.03
N ARG A 307 35.27 47.61 37.01
CA ARG A 307 33.89 47.38 37.47
C ARG A 307 32.87 47.72 36.37
N THR A 308 33.03 48.84 35.68
CA THR A 308 32.13 49.24 34.58
C THR A 308 32.30 48.38 33.33
N GLU A 309 33.50 47.83 33.09
CA GLU A 309 33.75 46.86 32.01
C GLU A 309 33.02 45.54 32.27
N LEU A 310 33.01 45.05 33.52
CA LEU A 310 32.20 43.89 33.91
C LEU A 310 30.70 44.17 33.79
N GLU A 311 30.24 45.37 34.19
CA GLU A 311 28.83 45.78 34.02
C GLU A 311 28.43 45.87 32.53
N LEU A 312 29.34 46.36 31.67
CA LEU A 312 29.17 46.39 30.22
C LEU A 312 29.12 44.97 29.63
N GLN A 313 29.98 44.05 30.09
CA GLN A 313 29.97 42.66 29.66
C GLN A 313 28.65 41.97 30.01
N VAL A 314 28.14 42.17 31.23
CA VAL A 314 26.84 41.66 31.66
C VAL A 314 25.70 42.27 30.84
N ALA A 315 25.77 43.56 30.49
CA ALA A 315 24.78 44.21 29.63
C ALA A 315 24.79 43.64 28.20
N LEU A 316 25.97 43.37 27.64
CA LEU A 316 26.12 42.74 26.33
C LEU A 316 25.55 41.31 26.32
N GLU A 317 25.82 40.52 27.35
CA GLU A 317 25.28 39.16 27.49
C GLU A 317 23.75 39.17 27.60
N ARG A 318 23.18 40.12 28.36
CA ARG A 318 21.71 40.27 28.49
C ARG A 318 21.03 40.64 27.18
N VAL A 319 21.62 41.56 26.40
CA VAL A 319 21.09 41.92 25.08
C VAL A 319 21.22 40.75 24.10
N ALA A 320 22.36 40.05 24.10
CA ALA A 320 22.57 38.89 23.25
C ALA A 320 21.60 37.74 23.57
N ASP A 321 21.32 37.47 24.84
CA ASP A 321 20.36 36.44 25.24
C ASP A 321 18.91 36.85 24.92
N ALA A 322 18.56 38.14 25.07
CA ALA A 322 17.26 38.66 24.66
C ALA A 322 17.07 38.57 23.13
N ASP A 323 18.10 38.91 22.34
CA ASP A 323 18.09 38.80 20.88
C ASP A 323 17.98 37.34 20.40
N ARG A 324 18.66 36.39 21.06
CA ARG A 324 18.53 34.95 20.75
C ARG A 324 17.11 34.44 20.99
N ARG A 325 16.50 34.79 22.12
CA ARG A 325 15.12 34.39 22.47
C ARG A 325 14.11 35.01 21.50
N LEU A 326 14.31 36.28 21.15
CA LEU A 326 13.48 36.97 20.16
C LEU A 326 13.61 36.33 18.78
N GLY A 327 14.82 35.93 18.36
CA GLY A 327 15.04 35.18 17.14
C GLY A 327 14.33 33.82 17.11
N GLN A 328 14.36 33.07 18.21
CA GLN A 328 13.63 31.80 18.34
C GLN A 328 12.12 31.98 18.24
N GLN A 329 11.55 32.98 18.92
CA GLN A 329 10.11 33.26 18.86
C GLN A 329 9.65 33.76 17.49
N ARG A 330 10.50 34.50 16.74
CA ARG A 330 10.20 34.85 15.34
C ARG A 330 10.05 33.61 14.46
N LEU A 331 10.96 32.65 14.61
CA LEU A 331 10.90 31.38 13.85
C LEU A 331 9.66 30.55 14.22
N GLU A 332 9.30 30.52 15.50
CA GLU A 332 8.08 29.85 15.97
C GLU A 332 6.81 30.53 15.43
N MET A 333 6.79 31.86 15.38
CA MET A 333 5.68 32.63 14.81
C MET A 333 5.54 32.40 13.30
N GLU A 334 6.64 32.41 12.55
CA GLU A 334 6.63 32.09 11.12
C GLU A 334 6.15 30.67 10.84
N ALA A 335 6.56 29.69 11.65
CA ALA A 335 6.11 28.31 11.53
C ALA A 335 4.60 28.19 11.82
N ALA A 336 4.11 28.87 12.86
CA ALA A 336 2.69 28.91 13.20
C ALA A 336 1.85 29.61 12.11
N GLU A 337 2.37 30.67 11.48
CA GLU A 337 1.70 31.34 10.35
C GLU A 337 1.63 30.46 9.10
N ARG A 338 2.68 29.68 8.80
CA ARG A 338 2.65 28.71 7.69
C ARG A 338 1.61 27.62 7.94
N ALA A 339 1.61 27.03 9.14
CA ALA A 339 0.62 26.03 9.53
C ALA A 339 -0.83 26.57 9.47
N ARG A 340 -1.06 27.83 9.85
CA ARG A 340 -2.37 28.49 9.70
C ARG A 340 -2.76 28.64 8.22
N LYS A 341 -1.85 29.13 7.38
CA LYS A 341 -2.12 29.33 5.95
C LYS A 341 -2.44 28.01 5.25
N GLU A 342 -1.72 26.94 5.56
CA GLU A 342 -2.00 25.60 5.05
C GLU A 342 -3.38 25.08 5.49
N ALA A 343 -3.75 25.27 6.76
CA ALA A 343 -5.07 24.90 7.27
C ALA A 343 -6.21 25.75 6.64
N GLU A 344 -5.99 27.05 6.42
CA GLU A 344 -6.96 27.93 5.74
C GLU A 344 -7.13 27.54 4.26
N VAL A 345 -6.06 27.18 3.55
CA VAL A 345 -6.15 26.68 2.16
C VAL A 345 -6.91 25.35 2.10
N GLN A 346 -6.67 24.43 3.05
CA GLN A 346 -7.39 23.16 3.10
C GLN A 346 -8.88 23.34 3.41
N THR A 347 -9.24 24.24 4.32
CA THR A 347 -10.65 24.54 4.63
C THR A 347 -11.35 25.22 3.47
N LEU A 348 -10.73 26.20 2.81
CA LEU A 348 -11.28 26.84 1.61
C LEU A 348 -11.44 25.83 0.46
N GLY A 349 -10.46 24.95 0.23
CA GLY A 349 -10.56 23.87 -0.75
C GLY A 349 -11.73 22.91 -0.45
N SER A 350 -11.96 22.58 0.81
CA SER A 350 -13.12 21.77 1.22
C SER A 350 -14.47 22.49 1.05
N GLN A 351 -14.51 23.81 1.22
CA GLN A 351 -15.72 24.62 1.05
C GLN A 351 -16.06 24.86 -0.43
N GLU A 352 -15.06 25.11 -1.27
CA GLU A 352 -15.25 25.26 -2.72
C GLU A 352 -15.69 23.95 -3.37
N THR A 353 -15.12 22.82 -2.95
CA THR A 353 -15.56 21.50 -3.42
C THR A 353 -17.00 21.18 -3.03
N LEU A 354 -17.40 21.46 -1.78
CA LEU A 354 -18.80 21.36 -1.35
C LEU A 354 -19.73 22.29 -2.15
N ARG A 355 -19.29 23.50 -2.48
CA ARG A 355 -20.06 24.45 -3.29
C ARG A 355 -20.24 23.94 -4.73
N LEU A 356 -19.19 23.40 -5.34
CA LEU A 356 -19.23 22.82 -6.68
C LEU A 356 -20.10 21.56 -6.73
N GLU A 357 -20.06 20.71 -5.69
CA GLU A 357 -20.93 19.53 -5.61
C GLU A 357 -22.41 19.91 -5.44
N ARG A 358 -22.72 20.97 -4.68
CA ARG A 358 -24.09 21.50 -4.59
C ARG A 358 -24.59 22.02 -5.95
N ALA A 359 -23.78 22.80 -6.65
CA ALA A 359 -24.12 23.30 -7.99
C ALA A 359 -24.37 22.14 -8.98
N ARG A 360 -23.52 21.11 -8.98
CA ARG A 360 -23.71 19.91 -9.81
C ARG A 360 -24.97 19.13 -9.45
N ARG A 361 -25.31 19.03 -8.16
CA ARG A 361 -26.58 18.39 -7.72
C ARG A 361 -27.80 19.18 -8.16
N GLU A 362 -27.73 20.51 -8.13
CA GLU A 362 -28.80 21.38 -8.64
C GLU A 362 -28.98 21.21 -10.15
N GLU A 363 -27.90 21.17 -10.93
CA GLU A 363 -27.94 20.90 -12.38
C GLU A 363 -28.51 19.50 -12.70
N LEU A 364 -28.16 18.47 -11.92
CA LEU A 364 -28.73 17.14 -12.10
C LEU A 364 -30.22 17.12 -11.77
N ASN A 365 -30.65 17.82 -10.72
CA ASN A 365 -32.07 17.91 -10.37
C ASN A 365 -32.88 18.65 -11.44
N THR A 366 -32.39 19.76 -11.99
CA THR A 366 -33.08 20.46 -13.08
C THR A 366 -33.17 19.58 -14.33
N SER A 367 -32.10 18.84 -14.68
CA SER A 367 -32.14 17.89 -15.80
C SER A 367 -33.17 16.77 -15.58
N LEU A 368 -33.34 16.33 -14.33
CA LEU A 368 -34.31 15.31 -13.95
C LEU A 368 -35.74 15.84 -13.98
N GLU A 369 -35.98 17.08 -13.56
CA GLU A 369 -37.27 17.77 -13.70
C GLU A 369 -37.65 17.95 -15.17
N GLU A 370 -36.74 18.41 -16.02
CA GLU A 370 -36.97 18.50 -17.48
C GLU A 370 -37.32 17.14 -18.09
N SER A 371 -36.65 16.06 -17.66
CA SER A 371 -36.94 14.71 -18.15
C SER A 371 -38.34 14.22 -17.72
N ARG A 372 -38.77 14.57 -16.50
CA ARG A 372 -40.12 14.27 -15.99
C ARG A 372 -41.20 15.05 -16.75
N GLU A 373 -40.95 16.32 -17.06
CA GLU A 373 -41.86 17.13 -17.87
C GLU A 373 -42.01 16.57 -19.28
N ARG A 374 -40.90 16.22 -19.96
CA ARG A 374 -40.93 15.57 -21.28
C ARG A 374 -41.71 14.26 -21.27
N LEU A 375 -41.52 13.45 -20.24
CA LEU A 375 -42.23 12.18 -20.08
C LEU A 375 -43.73 12.39 -19.83
N THR A 376 -44.10 13.42 -19.08
CA THR A 376 -45.51 13.81 -18.87
C THR A 376 -46.15 14.28 -20.18
N GLN A 377 -45.46 15.10 -20.97
CA GLN A 377 -45.91 15.54 -22.30
C GLN A 377 -46.08 14.36 -23.29
N ALA A 378 -45.20 13.37 -23.24
CA ALA A 378 -45.34 12.17 -24.06
C ALA A 378 -46.59 11.35 -23.69
N TYR A 379 -46.92 11.25 -22.39
CA TYR A 379 -48.16 10.58 -21.95
C TYR A 379 -49.43 11.32 -22.36
N THR A 380 -49.43 12.66 -22.35
CA THR A 380 -50.60 13.43 -22.80
C THR A 380 -50.81 13.26 -24.31
N GLN A 381 -49.74 13.32 -25.11
CA GLN A 381 -49.81 13.06 -26.56
C GLN A 381 -50.31 11.65 -26.89
N LEU A 382 -49.87 10.63 -26.13
CA LEU A 382 -50.35 9.27 -26.31
C LEU A 382 -51.86 9.15 -26.05
N ARG A 383 -52.36 9.86 -25.04
CA ARG A 383 -53.79 9.89 -24.71
C ARG A 383 -54.63 10.56 -25.80
N GLU A 384 -54.17 11.70 -26.32
CA GLU A 384 -54.83 12.40 -27.42
C GLU A 384 -54.95 11.51 -28.67
N LEU A 385 -53.87 10.80 -29.05
CA LEU A 385 -53.88 9.86 -30.17
C LEU A 385 -54.83 8.67 -29.94
N GLN A 386 -55.01 8.23 -28.69
CA GLN A 386 -55.96 7.16 -28.36
C GLN A 386 -57.42 7.63 -28.52
N ASP A 387 -57.71 8.87 -28.12
CA ASP A 387 -59.05 9.47 -28.27
C ASP A 387 -59.39 9.70 -29.75
N GLU A 388 -58.43 10.15 -30.57
CA GLU A 388 -58.59 10.26 -32.03
C GLU A 388 -58.88 8.91 -32.69
N LEU A 389 -58.15 7.86 -32.31
CA LEU A 389 -58.40 6.50 -32.80
C LEU A 389 -59.78 5.97 -32.40
N ALA A 390 -60.28 6.33 -31.22
CA ALA A 390 -61.64 6.00 -30.80
C ALA A 390 -62.69 6.73 -31.65
N GLY A 391 -62.47 8.01 -31.95
CA GLY A 391 -63.35 8.80 -32.84
C GLY A 391 -63.49 8.18 -34.23
N LEU A 392 -62.37 7.83 -34.87
CA LEU A 392 -62.36 7.22 -36.22
C LEU A 392 -63.09 5.86 -36.26
N ARG A 393 -63.09 5.10 -35.17
CA ARG A 393 -63.84 3.83 -35.09
C ARG A 393 -65.35 4.06 -35.09
N VAL A 394 -65.83 5.10 -34.40
CA VAL A 394 -67.25 5.45 -34.33
C VAL A 394 -67.77 5.90 -35.69
N GLU A 395 -67.00 6.70 -36.43
CA GLU A 395 -67.37 7.15 -37.78
C GLU A 395 -67.50 5.97 -38.75
N ARG A 396 -66.56 5.03 -38.70
CA ARG A 396 -66.60 3.82 -39.54
C ARG A 396 -67.83 2.95 -39.31
N GLU A 397 -68.30 2.82 -38.06
CA GLU A 397 -69.53 2.07 -37.75
C GLU A 397 -70.80 2.79 -38.23
N LYS A 398 -70.82 4.13 -38.20
CA LYS A 398 -71.94 4.92 -38.76
C LYS A 398 -72.07 4.73 -40.27
N ASP A 399 -70.95 4.75 -40.99
CA ASP A 399 -70.93 4.55 -42.45
C ASP A 399 -71.34 3.13 -42.85
N ARG A 400 -71.03 2.13 -42.01
CA ARG A 400 -71.49 0.76 -42.23
C ARG A 400 -73.01 0.63 -42.15
N LEU A 401 -73.62 1.19 -41.12
CA LEU A 401 -75.08 1.12 -40.91
C LEU A 401 -75.89 1.85 -41.99
N SER A 402 -75.37 2.95 -42.55
CA SER A 402 -76.03 3.65 -43.64
C SER A 402 -76.00 2.83 -44.95
N SER A 403 -74.90 2.11 -45.20
CA SER A 403 -74.79 1.19 -46.35
C SER A 403 -75.75 0.00 -46.23
N GLU A 404 -75.95 -0.55 -45.04
CA GLU A 404 -76.85 -1.68 -44.79
C GLU A 404 -78.32 -1.29 -45.07
N ARG A 405 -78.77 -0.11 -44.62
CA ARG A 405 -80.14 0.39 -44.90
C ARG A 405 -80.44 0.59 -46.38
N ALA A 406 -79.45 1.05 -47.15
CA ALA A 406 -79.61 1.24 -48.59
C ALA A 406 -79.75 -0.10 -49.35
N ARG A 407 -79.13 -1.17 -48.85
CA ARG A 407 -79.25 -2.52 -49.42
C ARG A 407 -80.63 -3.13 -49.18
N GLU A 408 -81.17 -2.99 -47.98
CA GLU A 408 -82.49 -3.53 -47.61
C GLU A 408 -83.62 -2.95 -48.49
N GLN A 409 -83.58 -1.63 -48.76
CA GLN A 409 -84.54 -0.97 -49.66
C GLN A 409 -84.45 -1.47 -51.10
N SER A 410 -83.24 -1.82 -51.57
CA SER A 410 -83.04 -2.38 -52.91
C SER A 410 -83.58 -3.81 -53.01
N GLU A 411 -83.44 -4.63 -51.96
CA GLU A 411 -83.95 -5.99 -51.93
C GLU A 411 -85.48 -6.06 -51.85
N GLU A 412 -86.12 -5.14 -51.14
CA GLU A 412 -87.59 -5.07 -51.04
C GLU A 412 -88.24 -4.75 -52.39
N LEU A 413 -87.66 -3.80 -53.13
CA LEU A 413 -88.07 -3.48 -54.50
C LEU A 413 -87.93 -4.67 -55.45
N ARG A 414 -86.89 -5.48 -55.28
CA ARG A 414 -86.68 -6.69 -56.10
C ARG A 414 -87.75 -7.76 -55.85
N ARG A 415 -88.16 -7.97 -54.60
CA ARG A 415 -89.19 -8.97 -54.23
C ARG A 415 -90.57 -8.63 -54.79
N GLN A 416 -90.91 -7.34 -54.89
CA GLN A 416 -92.18 -6.90 -55.48
C GLN A 416 -92.27 -7.19 -57.00
N VAL A 417 -91.15 -7.06 -57.71
CA VAL A 417 -91.04 -7.40 -59.14
C VAL A 417 -91.22 -8.90 -59.37
N GLU A 418 -90.65 -9.74 -58.49
CA GLU A 418 -90.77 -11.20 -58.59
C GLU A 418 -92.22 -11.69 -58.34
N ALA A 419 -92.92 -11.12 -57.36
CA ALA A 419 -94.31 -11.47 -57.05
C ALA A 419 -95.35 -11.05 -58.12
N ALA A 420 -95.01 -10.09 -58.99
CA ALA A 420 -95.83 -9.72 -60.14
C ALA A 420 -95.71 -10.74 -61.28
N ARG A 421 -94.51 -11.27 -61.50
CA ARG A 421 -94.27 -12.30 -62.53
C ARG A 421 -95.03 -13.61 -62.25
N GLU A 422 -95.16 -14.01 -60.99
CA GLU A 422 -95.86 -15.24 -60.61
C GLU A 422 -97.39 -15.21 -60.82
N ARG A 423 -97.99 -14.02 -60.84
CA ARG A 423 -99.44 -13.86 -61.00
C ARG A 423 -99.90 -13.99 -62.45
N GLU A 424 -99.08 -13.57 -63.40
CA GLU A 424 -99.36 -13.74 -64.83
C GLU A 424 -99.39 -15.20 -65.26
N LEU A 425 -98.54 -16.03 -64.65
CA LEU A 425 -98.48 -17.47 -64.95
C LEU A 425 -99.79 -18.21 -64.59
N ARG A 426 -100.49 -17.84 -63.50
CA ARG A 426 -101.68 -18.59 -63.01
C ARG A 426 -102.96 -18.35 -63.81
N LEU A 427 -103.08 -17.20 -64.49
CA LEU A 427 -104.28 -16.86 -65.27
C LEU A 427 -104.24 -17.45 -66.68
N ALA A 428 -103.04 -17.65 -67.25
CA ALA A 428 -102.85 -18.40 -68.48
C ALA A 428 -103.41 -19.84 -68.37
N GLU A 429 -103.30 -20.45 -67.19
CA GLU A 429 -103.81 -21.79 -66.90
C GLU A 429 -105.35 -21.86 -66.83
N GLN A 430 -106.02 -20.80 -66.36
CA GLN A 430 -107.48 -20.79 -66.15
C GLN A 430 -108.28 -20.45 -67.42
N TYR A 431 -107.77 -19.62 -68.33
CA TYR A 431 -108.44 -19.33 -69.62
C TYR A 431 -108.48 -20.52 -70.58
N SER A 432 -107.47 -21.39 -70.48
CA SER A 432 -107.49 -22.70 -71.16
C SER A 432 -108.72 -23.52 -70.74
N THR A 433 -109.13 -23.43 -69.47
CA THR A 433 -110.25 -24.21 -68.93
C THR A 433 -111.65 -23.63 -69.23
N SER A 434 -111.78 -22.32 -69.49
CA SER A 434 -113.08 -21.68 -69.76
C SER A 434 -113.44 -21.57 -71.25
N LEU A 435 -112.45 -21.54 -72.16
CA LEU A 435 -112.67 -21.63 -73.61
C LEU A 435 -113.38 -22.95 -73.99
N ALA A 436 -113.10 -24.02 -73.23
CA ALA A 436 -113.78 -25.30 -73.33
C ALA A 436 -115.28 -25.24 -72.98
N ALA A 437 -115.75 -24.23 -72.23
CA ALA A 437 -117.14 -24.14 -71.77
C ALA A 437 -118.04 -23.29 -72.69
N VAL A 438 -117.49 -22.32 -73.43
CA VAL A 438 -118.26 -21.39 -74.29
C VAL A 438 -118.51 -21.95 -75.70
N GLU A 439 -117.67 -22.88 -76.19
CA GLU A 439 -118.02 -23.69 -77.37
C GLU A 439 -119.36 -24.42 -77.19
N LEU A 440 -119.73 -24.73 -75.94
CA LEU A 440 -120.99 -25.36 -75.59
C LEU A 440 -122.22 -24.43 -75.67
N LEU A 441 -122.03 -23.10 -75.64
CA LEU A 441 -123.13 -22.11 -75.63
C LEU A 441 -123.32 -21.41 -76.99
N LYS A 442 -122.29 -21.35 -77.84
CA LYS A 442 -122.39 -20.82 -79.22
C LYS A 442 -123.30 -21.67 -80.13
N SER A 443 -123.55 -22.93 -79.79
CA SER A 443 -124.57 -23.76 -80.45
C SER A 443 -126.01 -23.32 -80.19
N ASP A 444 -126.27 -22.49 -79.17
CA ASP A 444 -127.62 -22.08 -78.77
C ASP A 444 -128.07 -20.73 -79.34
N VAL A 445 -127.13 -19.84 -79.73
CA VAL A 445 -127.45 -18.47 -80.20
C VAL A 445 -127.53 -18.32 -81.73
N ALA A 446 -126.94 -19.23 -82.51
CA ALA A 446 -127.12 -19.28 -83.97
C ALA A 446 -128.60 -19.39 -84.41
N ARG A 447 -129.50 -19.74 -83.48
CA ARG A 447 -130.95 -19.80 -83.68
C ARG A 447 -131.67 -18.44 -83.58
N ALA A 448 -131.02 -17.37 -83.10
CA ALA A 448 -131.65 -16.07 -82.85
C ALA A 448 -131.32 -14.95 -83.88
N GLU A 449 -130.24 -15.11 -84.67
CA GLU A 449 -129.72 -14.04 -85.56
C GLU A 449 -130.43 -13.89 -86.92
N GLN A 450 -131.36 -14.78 -87.28
CA GLN A 450 -132.24 -14.58 -88.44
C GLN A 450 -133.23 -13.41 -88.27
N ALA A 451 -133.49 -12.95 -87.04
CA ALA A 451 -134.53 -11.95 -86.75
C ALA A 451 -134.05 -10.48 -86.79
N ARG A 452 -132.73 -10.23 -86.91
CA ARG A 452 -132.14 -8.90 -86.68
C ARG A 452 -131.69 -8.14 -87.94
N GLN A 453 -131.78 -8.77 -89.12
CA GLN A 453 -131.46 -8.15 -90.43
C GLN A 453 -132.41 -6.99 -90.83
N THR A 454 -133.43 -6.67 -90.05
CA THR A 454 -134.44 -5.63 -90.35
C THR A 454 -134.18 -4.27 -89.69
N SER A 455 -133.18 -4.15 -88.81
CA SER A 455 -132.85 -2.87 -88.14
C SER A 455 -131.64 -2.14 -88.75
N GLU A 456 -131.18 -2.58 -89.94
CA GLU A 456 -129.96 -2.16 -90.63
C GLU A 456 -130.03 -0.80 -91.35
N SER A 457 -131.14 -0.04 -91.29
CA SER A 457 -131.33 1.12 -92.19
C SER A 457 -131.24 2.52 -91.56
N VAL A 458 -130.95 2.66 -90.25
CA VAL A 458 -131.01 3.99 -89.57
C VAL A 458 -129.62 4.49 -89.08
N LEU A 459 -128.54 3.74 -89.35
CA LEU A 459 -127.15 4.13 -89.09
C LEU A 459 -126.47 4.76 -90.33
N ARG A 460 -126.98 5.88 -90.84
CA ARG A 460 -126.36 6.59 -92.00
C ARG A 460 -126.16 8.10 -91.84
N SER A 461 -126.07 8.64 -90.61
CA SER A 461 -125.87 10.10 -90.44
C SER A 461 -124.91 10.53 -89.32
N ARG A 462 -123.77 9.84 -89.14
CA ARG A 462 -122.64 10.35 -88.35
C ARG A 462 -121.26 10.06 -88.98
N ASP A 463 -121.04 10.59 -90.18
CA ASP A 463 -119.70 10.67 -90.81
C ASP A 463 -119.09 12.09 -90.78
N ALA A 464 -119.54 12.99 -89.89
CA ALA A 464 -119.12 14.40 -89.90
C ALA A 464 -118.22 14.88 -88.73
N ASP A 465 -117.70 13.99 -87.88
CA ASP A 465 -116.77 14.36 -86.78
C ASP A 465 -115.41 13.63 -86.84
N LEU A 466 -115.06 13.00 -87.96
CA LEU A 466 -113.73 12.37 -88.20
C LEU A 466 -112.73 13.29 -88.92
N ALA A 467 -112.92 14.62 -88.85
CA ALA A 467 -112.00 15.59 -89.46
C ALA A 467 -111.52 16.72 -88.52
N ARG A 468 -111.92 16.73 -87.24
CA ARG A 468 -111.41 17.69 -86.24
C ARG A 468 -110.43 17.12 -85.21
N LEU A 469 -110.16 15.80 -85.23
CA LEU A 469 -109.17 15.14 -84.37
C LEU A 469 -107.93 14.60 -85.12
N THR A 470 -107.73 14.91 -86.41
CA THR A 470 -106.44 14.69 -87.09
C THR A 470 -105.45 15.85 -86.92
N ARG A 471 -105.85 17.00 -86.36
CA ARG A 471 -104.94 18.13 -86.07
C ARG A 471 -104.51 18.30 -84.61
N GLU A 472 -105.08 17.54 -83.66
CA GLU A 472 -104.53 17.43 -82.30
C GLU A 472 -103.70 16.14 -82.10
N VAL A 473 -103.75 15.20 -83.06
CA VAL A 473 -102.93 13.97 -83.07
C VAL A 473 -101.49 14.21 -83.56
N GLU A 474 -101.21 15.24 -84.37
CA GLU A 474 -99.82 15.53 -84.80
C GLU A 474 -98.98 16.29 -83.74
N ASP A 475 -99.59 17.06 -82.84
CA ASP A 475 -98.86 17.65 -81.69
C ASP A 475 -98.73 16.68 -80.50
N GLY A 476 -99.60 15.67 -80.41
CA GLY A 476 -99.46 14.54 -79.47
C GLY A 476 -98.42 13.50 -79.89
N ALA A 477 -98.26 13.23 -81.19
CA ALA A 477 -97.27 12.27 -81.70
C ALA A 477 -95.80 12.70 -81.45
N ARG A 478 -95.55 13.97 -81.09
CA ARG A 478 -94.20 14.44 -80.69
C ARG A 478 -93.93 14.44 -79.19
N ARG A 479 -94.91 14.25 -78.30
CA ARG A 479 -94.65 13.96 -76.87
C ARG A 479 -94.95 12.52 -76.46
N VAL A 480 -95.68 11.77 -77.28
CA VAL A 480 -95.89 10.32 -77.09
C VAL A 480 -94.72 9.47 -77.62
N SER A 481 -93.82 9.97 -78.47
CA SER A 481 -92.48 9.33 -78.58
C SER A 481 -91.65 9.44 -77.28
N GLY A 482 -92.01 10.34 -76.36
CA GLY A 482 -91.42 10.36 -75.01
C GLY A 482 -92.20 9.53 -73.99
N ALA A 483 -93.45 9.19 -74.28
CA ALA A 483 -94.41 8.69 -73.29
C ALA A 483 -95.36 7.59 -73.84
N GLU A 484 -94.95 6.84 -74.88
CA GLU A 484 -95.37 5.46 -75.17
C GLU A 484 -94.45 4.44 -74.49
N ALA A 485 -93.57 4.89 -73.59
CA ALA A 485 -93.34 4.16 -72.33
C ALA A 485 -94.53 4.34 -71.35
N ALA A 486 -95.22 5.50 -71.38
CA ALA A 486 -96.36 5.85 -70.52
C ALA A 486 -97.75 5.47 -71.10
N ARG A 487 -97.83 4.52 -72.04
CA ARG A 487 -99.11 3.99 -72.57
C ARG A 487 -99.23 2.45 -72.53
N ARG A 488 -98.36 1.77 -71.78
CA ARG A 488 -98.85 0.64 -70.96
C ARG A 488 -99.65 1.15 -69.76
N ASP A 489 -99.37 2.39 -69.38
CA ASP A 489 -99.99 3.15 -68.28
C ASP A 489 -101.45 3.57 -68.54
N ALA A 490 -102.06 3.26 -69.70
CA ALA A 490 -103.42 3.71 -70.04
C ALA A 490 -104.44 2.58 -70.31
N GLU A 491 -103.99 1.35 -70.56
CA GLU A 491 -104.89 0.18 -70.57
C GLU A 491 -105.25 -0.27 -69.15
N VAL A 492 -104.37 0.01 -68.16
CA VAL A 492 -104.74 -0.01 -66.73
C VAL A 492 -105.77 1.07 -66.41
N ARG A 493 -105.79 2.23 -67.08
CA ARG A 493 -106.72 3.33 -66.76
C ARG A 493 -108.18 3.08 -67.20
N LEU A 494 -108.45 2.12 -68.08
CA LEU A 494 -109.83 1.80 -68.50
C LEU A 494 -110.44 0.68 -67.65
N THR A 495 -109.63 -0.30 -67.23
CA THR A 495 -110.05 -1.32 -66.26
C THR A 495 -110.05 -0.80 -64.83
N ALA A 496 -109.15 0.16 -64.51
CA ALA A 496 -109.27 1.02 -63.35
C ALA A 496 -110.59 1.78 -63.33
N ARG A 497 -111.16 2.24 -64.45
CA ARG A 497 -112.45 2.95 -64.43
C ARG A 497 -113.68 2.09 -64.10
N GLU A 498 -113.65 0.82 -64.47
CA GLU A 498 -114.76 -0.11 -64.22
C GLU A 498 -114.66 -0.79 -62.85
N ALA A 499 -113.44 -0.91 -62.29
CA ALA A 499 -113.22 -1.17 -60.87
C ALA A 499 -113.45 0.09 -60.01
N GLU A 500 -113.15 1.29 -60.50
CA GLU A 500 -113.42 2.58 -59.84
C GLU A 500 -114.92 2.80 -59.68
N TRP A 501 -115.81 2.37 -60.57
CA TRP A 501 -117.26 2.58 -60.34
C TRP A 501 -117.82 1.70 -59.21
N ARG A 502 -117.31 0.47 -59.05
CA ARG A 502 -117.66 -0.44 -57.94
C ARG A 502 -116.88 -0.13 -56.66
N GLY A 503 -115.65 0.35 -56.80
CA GLY A 503 -114.80 0.94 -55.77
C GLY A 503 -115.43 2.20 -55.20
N LEU A 504 -115.90 3.14 -56.03
CA LEU A 504 -116.60 4.36 -55.66
C LEU A 504 -117.90 4.08 -54.90
N GLU A 505 -118.58 2.96 -55.13
CA GLU A 505 -119.78 2.58 -54.38
C GLU A 505 -119.42 2.07 -52.96
N THR A 506 -118.32 1.30 -52.83
CA THR A 506 -117.75 0.89 -51.53
C THR A 506 -116.96 2.01 -50.83
N GLU A 507 -116.36 2.93 -51.58
CA GLU A 507 -115.66 4.14 -51.15
C GLU A 507 -116.66 5.25 -50.84
N LEU A 508 -117.90 5.25 -51.32
CA LEU A 508 -118.92 6.18 -50.84
C LEU A 508 -119.50 5.70 -49.51
N THR A 509 -119.50 4.40 -49.24
CA THR A 509 -119.76 3.84 -47.90
C THR A 509 -118.56 3.97 -46.96
N ALA A 510 -117.34 3.74 -47.44
CA ALA A 510 -116.12 3.94 -46.66
C ALA A 510 -115.82 5.43 -46.48
N ALA A 511 -116.09 6.31 -47.44
CA ALA A 511 -115.99 7.77 -47.32
C ALA A 511 -117.13 8.36 -46.51
N ARG A 512 -118.26 7.68 -46.28
CA ARG A 512 -119.22 8.08 -45.23
C ARG A 512 -118.68 7.72 -43.85
N ALA A 513 -118.11 6.52 -43.68
CA ALA A 513 -117.43 6.11 -42.44
C ALA A 513 -116.11 6.87 -42.19
N GLU A 514 -115.42 7.30 -43.24
CA GLU A 514 -114.18 8.05 -43.23
C GLU A 514 -114.47 9.55 -43.23
N LEU A 515 -115.62 10.03 -43.70
CA LEU A 515 -116.11 11.38 -43.40
C LEU A 515 -116.60 11.47 -41.96
N GLU A 516 -117.17 10.41 -41.36
CA GLU A 516 -117.40 10.30 -39.91
C GLU A 516 -116.09 10.17 -39.12
N ARG A 517 -115.12 9.38 -39.60
CA ARG A 517 -113.78 9.28 -39.00
C ARG A 517 -113.01 10.59 -39.15
N LEU A 518 -113.04 11.25 -40.30
CA LEU A 518 -112.39 12.53 -40.60
C LEU A 518 -113.17 13.70 -40.00
N THR A 519 -114.48 13.64 -39.75
CA THR A 519 -115.15 14.62 -38.89
C THR A 519 -114.75 14.40 -37.43
N ALA A 520 -114.60 13.17 -36.96
CA ALA A 520 -114.00 12.89 -35.64
C ALA A 520 -112.50 13.23 -35.57
N GLU A 521 -111.75 13.10 -36.67
CA GLU A 521 -110.33 13.42 -36.80
C GLU A 521 -110.14 14.92 -37.05
N VAL A 522 -111.08 15.62 -37.69
CA VAL A 522 -111.17 17.08 -37.80
C VAL A 522 -111.63 17.66 -36.48
N GLU A 523 -112.53 17.04 -35.72
CA GLU A 523 -112.87 17.43 -34.35
C GLU A 523 -111.73 17.15 -33.37
N ALA A 524 -111.00 16.05 -33.55
CA ALA A 524 -109.79 15.76 -32.80
C ALA A 524 -108.63 16.66 -33.24
N ARG A 525 -108.54 17.03 -34.52
CA ARG A 525 -107.56 17.97 -35.07
C ARG A 525 -107.91 19.40 -34.72
N THR A 526 -109.17 19.80 -34.65
CA THR A 526 -109.61 21.13 -34.17
C THR A 526 -109.43 21.22 -32.67
N ARG A 527 -109.71 20.15 -31.89
CA ARG A 527 -109.29 20.08 -30.48
C ARG A 527 -107.77 20.05 -30.35
N SER A 528 -107.04 19.40 -31.25
CA SER A 528 -105.57 19.44 -31.25
C SER A 528 -105.04 20.79 -31.72
N GLU A 529 -105.73 21.50 -32.61
CA GLU A 529 -105.38 22.84 -33.07
C GLU A 529 -105.80 23.88 -32.03
N GLU A 530 -106.85 23.66 -31.25
CA GLU A 530 -107.20 24.46 -30.07
C GLU A 530 -106.24 24.16 -28.93
N ASN A 531 -105.77 22.93 -28.77
CA ASN A 531 -104.70 22.56 -27.84
C ASN A 531 -103.34 23.09 -28.29
N VAL A 532 -103.05 23.11 -29.59
CA VAL A 532 -101.83 23.65 -30.18
C VAL A 532 -101.92 25.17 -30.30
N ARG A 533 -103.09 25.78 -30.48
CA ARG A 533 -103.30 27.24 -30.41
C ARG A 533 -103.29 27.71 -28.96
N SER A 534 -103.80 26.94 -28.01
CA SER A 534 -103.69 27.26 -26.58
C SER A 534 -102.28 26.99 -26.05
N ALA A 535 -101.59 25.97 -26.55
CA ALA A 535 -100.16 25.76 -26.30
C ALA A 535 -99.29 26.79 -27.02
N ALA A 536 -99.64 27.22 -28.23
CA ALA A 536 -98.97 28.32 -28.93
C ALA A 536 -99.26 29.66 -28.27
N ALA A 537 -100.48 29.92 -27.79
CA ALA A 537 -100.78 31.11 -27.00
C ALA A 537 -100.08 31.09 -25.64
N ARG A 538 -99.93 29.92 -25.01
CA ARG A 538 -99.09 29.76 -23.80
C ARG A 538 -97.61 29.93 -24.11
N LEU A 539 -97.12 29.39 -25.22
CA LEU A 539 -95.73 29.55 -25.64
C LEU A 539 -95.44 30.97 -26.14
N GLU A 540 -96.42 31.68 -26.71
CA GLU A 540 -96.34 33.09 -27.08
C GLU A 540 -96.41 33.97 -25.83
N GLN A 541 -97.20 33.60 -24.82
CA GLN A 541 -97.22 34.26 -23.53
C GLN A 541 -95.91 34.01 -22.76
N GLU A 542 -95.39 32.79 -22.75
CA GLU A 542 -94.08 32.44 -22.19
C GLU A 542 -92.94 33.07 -23.01
N LEU A 543 -93.06 33.21 -24.33
CA LEU A 543 -92.12 33.99 -25.15
C LEU A 543 -92.24 35.48 -24.89
N HIS A 544 -93.42 36.01 -24.57
CA HIS A 544 -93.62 37.42 -24.26
C HIS A 544 -93.11 37.73 -22.84
N GLU A 545 -93.32 36.83 -21.88
CA GLU A 545 -92.77 36.88 -20.53
C GLU A 545 -91.24 36.66 -20.55
N ALA A 546 -90.73 35.75 -21.38
CA ALA A 546 -89.30 35.54 -21.60
C ALA A 546 -88.65 36.67 -22.40
N ARG A 547 -89.36 37.30 -23.35
CA ARG A 547 -88.91 38.52 -24.04
C ARG A 547 -88.92 39.72 -23.12
N GLY A 548 -89.92 39.87 -22.26
CA GLY A 548 -89.93 40.90 -21.21
C GLY A 548 -88.82 40.67 -20.17
N SER A 549 -88.53 39.40 -19.85
CA SER A 549 -87.39 39.03 -18.98
C SER A 549 -86.04 39.25 -19.67
N LEU A 550 -85.95 39.01 -20.98
CA LEU A 550 -84.77 39.28 -21.80
C LEU A 550 -84.57 40.78 -22.00
N GLU A 551 -85.62 41.57 -22.23
CA GLU A 551 -85.54 43.04 -22.29
C GLU A 551 -85.14 43.61 -20.92
N SER A 552 -85.66 43.10 -19.80
CA SER A 552 -85.18 43.52 -18.48
C SER A 552 -83.73 43.12 -18.21
N LEU A 553 -83.30 41.94 -18.66
CA LEU A 553 -81.91 41.47 -18.54
C LEU A 553 -80.97 42.17 -19.53
N GLU A 554 -81.46 42.62 -20.68
CA GLU A 554 -80.72 43.43 -21.65
C GLU A 554 -80.60 44.88 -21.17
N GLU A 555 -81.63 45.44 -20.54
CA GLU A 555 -81.54 46.74 -19.86
C GLU A 555 -80.60 46.71 -18.66
N GLU A 556 -80.59 45.61 -17.89
CA GLU A 556 -79.60 45.37 -16.83
C GLU A 556 -78.19 45.14 -17.40
N ARG A 557 -78.04 44.38 -18.50
CA ARG A 557 -76.75 44.21 -19.18
C ARG A 557 -76.22 45.48 -19.83
N VAL A 558 -77.08 46.35 -20.36
CA VAL A 558 -76.67 47.64 -20.93
C VAL A 558 -76.29 48.62 -19.82
N ARG A 559 -76.98 48.61 -18.67
CA ARG A 559 -76.56 49.37 -17.48
C ARG A 559 -75.24 48.86 -16.90
N SER A 560 -75.09 47.54 -16.74
CA SER A 560 -73.84 46.93 -16.27
C SER A 560 -72.70 47.05 -17.29
N ALA A 561 -72.98 47.07 -18.60
CA ALA A 561 -71.97 47.30 -19.63
C ALA A 561 -71.50 48.77 -19.65
N ALA A 562 -72.39 49.74 -19.42
CA ALA A 562 -72.01 51.14 -19.28
C ALA A 562 -71.17 51.39 -18.01
N GLU A 563 -71.52 50.76 -16.88
CA GLU A 563 -70.74 50.80 -15.63
C GLU A 563 -69.38 50.06 -15.77
N LEU A 564 -69.33 49.00 -16.59
CA LEU A 564 -68.09 48.29 -16.91
C LEU A 564 -67.20 49.07 -17.90
N GLU A 565 -67.76 49.79 -18.86
CA GLU A 565 -66.98 50.66 -19.76
C GLU A 565 -66.39 51.86 -19.01
N GLU A 566 -67.12 52.46 -18.07
CA GLU A 566 -66.61 53.54 -17.20
C GLU A 566 -65.47 53.04 -16.29
N THR A 567 -65.60 51.84 -15.71
CA THR A 567 -64.55 51.24 -14.88
C THR A 567 -63.35 50.73 -15.68
N ILE A 568 -63.54 50.26 -16.92
CA ILE A 568 -62.45 49.88 -17.83
C ILE A 568 -61.66 51.11 -18.30
N GLU A 569 -62.31 52.24 -18.56
CA GLU A 569 -61.63 53.47 -18.98
C GLU A 569 -60.82 54.08 -17.80
N GLU A 570 -61.33 53.99 -16.56
CA GLU A 570 -60.58 54.34 -15.35
C GLU A 570 -59.38 53.39 -15.09
N GLU A 571 -59.56 52.09 -15.27
CA GLU A 571 -58.48 51.10 -15.14
C GLU A 571 -57.44 51.24 -16.27
N ARG A 572 -57.85 51.66 -17.47
CA ARG A 572 -56.95 51.92 -18.60
C ARG A 572 -56.04 53.13 -18.34
N GLN A 573 -56.58 54.20 -17.76
CA GLN A 573 -55.77 55.36 -17.34
C GLN A 573 -54.82 55.02 -16.16
N ARG A 574 -55.23 54.12 -15.26
CA ARG A 574 -54.36 53.56 -14.20
C ARG A 574 -53.31 52.59 -14.75
N ALA A 575 -53.62 51.84 -15.81
CA ALA A 575 -52.68 50.95 -16.48
C ALA A 575 -51.64 51.72 -17.29
N GLU A 576 -52.02 52.78 -17.99
CA GLU A 576 -51.09 53.64 -18.74
C GLU A 576 -50.11 54.38 -17.81
N SER A 577 -50.58 54.85 -16.65
CA SER A 577 -49.70 55.44 -15.62
C SER A 577 -48.78 54.40 -14.93
N ARG A 578 -49.24 53.15 -14.76
CA ARG A 578 -48.41 52.03 -14.29
C ARG A 578 -47.37 51.60 -15.32
N VAL A 579 -47.72 51.54 -16.60
CA VAL A 579 -46.77 51.22 -17.69
C VAL A 579 -45.73 52.32 -17.85
N ALA A 580 -46.09 53.59 -17.68
CA ALA A 580 -45.13 54.70 -17.64
C ALA A 580 -44.19 54.63 -16.42
N GLN A 581 -44.68 54.23 -15.24
CA GLN A 581 -43.85 53.99 -14.06
C GLN A 581 -42.94 52.77 -14.21
N GLU A 582 -43.42 51.67 -14.79
CA GLU A 582 -42.60 50.48 -15.02
C GLU A 582 -41.54 50.73 -16.09
N ARG A 583 -41.82 51.48 -17.16
CA ARG A 583 -40.80 51.92 -18.13
C ARG A 583 -39.70 52.78 -17.49
N ALA A 584 -40.07 53.69 -16.58
CA ALA A 584 -39.09 54.48 -15.82
C ALA A 584 -38.29 53.64 -14.81
N LYS A 585 -38.85 52.53 -14.30
CA LYS A 585 -38.12 51.57 -13.45
C LYS A 585 -37.20 50.67 -14.27
N THR A 586 -37.61 50.24 -15.46
CA THR A 586 -36.76 49.44 -16.36
C THR A 586 -35.58 50.26 -16.88
N GLU A 587 -35.78 51.53 -17.25
CA GLU A 587 -34.66 52.41 -17.64
C GLU A 587 -33.68 52.66 -16.48
N ARG A 588 -34.18 52.75 -15.24
CA ARG A 588 -33.33 52.85 -14.03
C ARG A 588 -32.60 51.53 -13.73
N ALA A 589 -33.27 50.39 -13.91
CA ALA A 589 -32.67 49.07 -13.74
C ALA A 589 -31.63 48.76 -14.83
N GLU A 590 -31.84 49.21 -16.07
CA GLU A 590 -30.86 49.11 -17.16
C GLU A 590 -29.66 50.03 -16.91
N ALA A 591 -29.88 51.24 -16.38
CA ALA A 591 -28.79 52.14 -15.97
C ALA A 591 -28.00 51.61 -14.76
N GLU A 592 -28.66 50.96 -13.80
CA GLU A 592 -28.01 50.28 -12.67
C GLU A 592 -27.26 49.02 -13.13
N ALA A 593 -27.83 48.21 -14.02
CA ALA A 593 -27.17 47.06 -14.62
C ALA A 593 -25.94 47.46 -15.45
N ALA A 594 -26.01 48.57 -16.19
CA ALA A 594 -24.86 49.12 -16.91
C ALA A 594 -23.75 49.61 -15.95
N ARG A 595 -24.11 50.22 -14.81
CA ARG A 595 -23.16 50.61 -13.76
C ARG A 595 -22.56 49.41 -13.04
N GLU A 596 -23.35 48.38 -12.76
CA GLU A 596 -22.86 47.11 -12.20
C GLU A 596 -21.93 46.39 -13.16
N LYS A 597 -22.22 46.39 -14.46
CA LYS A 597 -21.35 45.80 -15.47
C LYS A 597 -20.01 46.54 -15.56
N ALA A 598 -20.03 47.88 -15.56
CA ALA A 598 -18.80 48.68 -15.50
C ALA A 598 -18.00 48.45 -14.21
N ALA A 599 -18.68 48.32 -13.06
CA ALA A 599 -18.03 48.00 -11.79
C ALA A 599 -17.44 46.58 -11.78
N ARG A 600 -18.10 45.60 -12.43
CA ARG A 600 -17.58 44.23 -12.61
C ARG A 600 -16.38 44.19 -13.54
N GLU A 601 -16.36 44.99 -14.60
CA GLU A 601 -15.21 45.12 -15.51
C GLU A 601 -14.02 45.79 -14.81
N GLU A 602 -14.27 46.79 -13.95
CA GLU A 602 -13.22 47.39 -13.11
C GLU A 602 -12.72 46.41 -12.02
N GLN A 603 -13.60 45.60 -11.44
CA GLN A 603 -13.20 44.53 -10.50
C GLN A 603 -12.43 43.41 -11.20
N ALA A 604 -12.81 43.04 -12.43
CA ALA A 604 -12.10 42.04 -13.23
C ALA A 604 -10.69 42.51 -13.61
N SER A 605 -10.54 43.76 -14.03
CA SER A 605 -9.20 44.32 -14.33
C SER A 605 -8.32 44.45 -13.07
N ARG A 606 -8.91 44.76 -11.91
CA ARG A 606 -8.20 44.73 -10.62
C ARG A 606 -7.83 43.31 -10.20
N ALA A 607 -8.69 42.33 -10.44
CA ALA A 607 -8.41 40.92 -10.18
C ALA A 607 -7.28 40.40 -11.08
N GLU A 608 -7.29 40.73 -12.37
CA GLU A 608 -6.22 40.39 -13.31
C GLU A 608 -4.89 41.07 -12.92
N GLY A 609 -4.93 42.31 -12.43
CA GLY A 609 -3.77 42.99 -11.85
C GLY A 609 -3.20 42.29 -10.61
N LEU A 610 -4.07 41.81 -9.72
CA LEU A 610 -3.68 41.05 -8.53
C LEU A 610 -3.16 39.65 -8.89
N GLU A 611 -3.77 38.96 -9.86
CA GLU A 611 -3.28 37.67 -10.37
C GLU A 611 -1.89 37.79 -10.99
N ASN A 612 -1.63 38.87 -11.73
CA ASN A 612 -0.31 39.16 -12.26
C ASN A 612 0.71 39.46 -11.14
N GLN A 613 0.32 40.17 -10.08
CA GLN A 613 1.17 40.36 -8.90
C GLN A 613 1.45 39.04 -8.17
N VAL A 614 0.45 38.19 -7.99
CA VAL A 614 0.61 36.86 -7.37
C VAL A 614 1.49 35.96 -8.22
N ARG A 615 1.40 36.01 -9.56
CA ARG A 615 2.31 35.27 -10.46
C ARG A 615 3.74 35.75 -10.34
N VAL A 616 3.97 37.07 -10.27
CA VAL A 616 5.32 37.63 -10.09
C VAL A 616 5.88 37.25 -8.71
N GLU A 617 5.08 37.31 -7.66
CA GLU A 617 5.50 36.85 -6.32
C GLU A 617 5.74 35.34 -6.28
N ALA A 618 4.93 34.53 -6.96
CA ALA A 618 5.11 33.09 -7.05
C ALA A 618 6.43 32.74 -7.78
N ALA A 619 6.72 33.43 -8.88
CA ALA A 619 7.99 33.29 -9.60
C ALA A 619 9.18 33.70 -8.73
N ALA A 620 9.08 34.81 -7.98
CA ALA A 620 10.12 35.24 -7.04
C ALA A 620 10.30 34.25 -5.87
N ARG A 621 9.22 33.63 -5.38
CA ARG A 621 9.28 32.58 -4.35
C ARG A 621 9.89 31.30 -4.88
N GLU A 622 9.60 30.94 -6.13
CA GLU A 622 10.27 29.80 -6.78
C GLU A 622 11.78 30.06 -6.92
N GLU A 623 12.20 31.23 -7.37
CA GLU A 623 13.63 31.59 -7.43
C GLU A 623 14.28 31.57 -6.05
N ALA A 624 13.62 32.10 -5.02
CA ALA A 624 14.10 32.02 -3.64
C ALA A 624 14.19 30.58 -3.12
N SER A 625 13.23 29.71 -3.47
CA SER A 625 13.25 28.29 -3.10
C SER A 625 14.39 27.54 -3.79
N ARG A 626 14.68 27.85 -5.05
CA ARG A 626 15.84 27.28 -5.77
C ARG A 626 17.16 27.76 -5.18
N ALA A 627 17.24 29.03 -4.76
CA ALA A 627 18.41 29.57 -4.07
C ALA A 627 18.62 28.91 -2.69
N LEU A 628 17.54 28.70 -1.92
CA LEU A 628 17.57 27.96 -0.65
C LEU A 628 17.99 26.50 -0.83
N ALA A 629 17.42 25.80 -1.82
CA ALA A 629 17.83 24.43 -2.15
C ALA A 629 19.31 24.36 -2.58
N GLY A 630 19.82 25.37 -3.29
CA GLY A 630 21.23 25.50 -3.62
C GLY A 630 22.12 25.68 -2.39
N LEU A 631 21.71 26.49 -1.42
CA LEU A 631 22.42 26.68 -0.15
C LEU A 631 22.35 25.43 0.75
N GLU A 632 21.22 24.72 0.77
CA GLU A 632 21.09 23.45 1.49
C GLU A 632 21.98 22.37 0.88
N ALA A 633 22.06 22.29 -0.45
CA ALA A 633 22.99 21.40 -1.14
C ALA A 633 24.46 21.72 -0.81
N GLN A 634 24.85 23.01 -0.78
CA GLN A 634 26.19 23.42 -0.35
C GLN A 634 26.47 23.08 1.12
N ARG A 635 25.49 23.27 2.00
CA ARG A 635 25.61 22.91 3.42
C ARG A 635 25.77 21.40 3.60
N GLN A 636 25.07 20.61 2.80
CA GLN A 636 25.20 19.15 2.81
C GLN A 636 26.58 18.72 2.31
N GLN A 637 27.09 19.33 1.24
CA GLN A 637 28.46 19.10 0.77
C GLN A 637 29.50 19.38 1.86
N TRP A 638 29.41 20.51 2.57
CA TRP A 638 30.30 20.80 3.69
C TRP A 638 30.14 19.84 4.88
N ALA A 639 28.93 19.33 5.12
CA ALA A 639 28.69 18.32 6.14
C ALA A 639 29.34 16.98 5.76
N ASP A 640 29.24 16.58 4.50
CA ASP A 640 29.86 15.37 3.96
C ASP A 640 31.40 15.49 3.96
N GLU A 641 31.94 16.66 3.58
CA GLU A 641 33.37 16.97 3.68
C GLU A 641 33.87 16.95 5.13
N ARG A 642 33.13 17.55 6.08
CA ARG A 642 33.43 17.41 7.52
C ARG A 642 33.37 15.97 7.99
N GLY A 643 32.43 15.18 7.49
CA GLY A 643 32.30 13.75 7.78
C GLY A 643 33.48 12.95 7.23
N ALA A 644 33.95 13.25 6.03
CA ALA A 644 35.13 12.65 5.42
C ALA A 644 36.43 13.03 6.17
N LEU A 645 36.57 14.30 6.57
CA LEU A 645 37.70 14.78 7.37
C LEU A 645 37.71 14.14 8.76
N ARG A 646 36.56 14.00 9.42
CA ARG A 646 36.44 13.28 10.69
C ARG A 646 36.85 11.82 10.58
N ARG A 647 36.42 11.12 9.52
CA ARG A 647 36.85 9.74 9.26
C ARG A 647 38.36 9.62 9.07
N ARG A 648 38.96 10.54 8.30
CA ARG A 648 40.42 10.63 8.17
C ARG A 648 41.14 10.90 9.48
N VAL A 649 40.59 11.75 10.35
CA VAL A 649 41.18 12.00 11.68
C VAL A 649 41.14 10.74 12.53
N VAL A 650 40.01 10.02 12.53
CA VAL A 650 39.89 8.73 13.25
C VAL A 650 40.86 7.69 12.69
N GLU A 651 40.98 7.56 11.37
CA GLU A 651 41.97 6.68 10.73
C GLU A 651 43.40 7.05 11.13
N VAL A 652 43.72 8.35 11.17
CA VAL A 652 45.05 8.81 11.62
C VAL A 652 45.25 8.51 13.10
N GLU A 653 44.27 8.73 13.97
CA GLU A 653 44.35 8.39 15.39
C GLU A 653 44.51 6.87 15.61
N GLU A 654 43.83 6.04 14.83
CA GLU A 654 44.00 4.58 14.83
C GLU A 654 45.42 4.20 14.43
N THR A 655 45.94 4.72 13.31
CA THR A 655 47.33 4.45 12.89
C THR A 655 48.36 4.93 13.92
N LEU A 656 48.08 6.05 14.61
CA LEU A 656 48.96 6.59 15.64
C LEU A 656 48.94 5.69 16.89
N SER A 657 47.77 5.17 17.27
CA SER A 657 47.63 4.20 18.36
C SER A 657 48.31 2.86 18.04
N GLU A 658 48.29 2.42 16.78
CA GLU A 658 49.04 1.24 16.33
C GLU A 658 50.55 1.47 16.40
N LEU A 659 51.03 2.64 15.95
CA LEU A 659 52.45 3.01 16.06
C LEU A 659 52.91 3.12 17.52
N GLU A 660 52.06 3.63 18.42
CA GLU A 660 52.35 3.66 19.85
C GLU A 660 52.44 2.26 20.47
N ARG A 661 51.58 1.31 20.03
CA ARG A 661 51.68 -0.10 20.44
C ARG A 661 52.94 -0.76 19.93
N VAL A 662 53.32 -0.53 18.68
CA VAL A 662 54.57 -1.03 18.10
C VAL A 662 55.76 -0.47 18.88
N ARG A 663 55.75 0.84 19.16
CA ARG A 663 56.80 1.49 19.95
C ARG A 663 56.89 0.94 21.38
N ALA A 664 55.75 0.64 22.03
CA ALA A 664 55.73 0.01 23.34
C ALA A 664 56.33 -1.42 23.30
N SER A 665 55.97 -2.20 22.27
CA SER A 665 56.57 -3.52 22.01
C SER A 665 58.07 -3.44 21.75
N ASP A 666 58.53 -2.42 21.02
CA ASP A 666 59.96 -2.21 20.76
C ASP A 666 60.71 -1.84 22.05
N VAL A 667 60.11 -1.01 22.92
CA VAL A 667 60.69 -0.67 24.23
C VAL A 667 60.76 -1.90 25.14
N GLU A 668 59.74 -2.75 25.16
CA GLU A 668 59.80 -4.04 25.85
C GLU A 668 60.88 -4.97 25.28
N SER A 669 61.04 -5.00 23.95
CA SER A 669 62.05 -5.82 23.29
C SER A 669 63.46 -5.33 23.63
N ILE A 670 63.68 -4.01 23.64
CA ILE A 670 64.94 -3.37 24.02
C ILE A 670 65.27 -3.66 25.48
N THR A 671 64.30 -3.55 26.40
CA THR A 671 64.53 -3.85 27.83
C THR A 671 64.82 -5.33 28.07
N ARG A 672 64.15 -6.24 27.34
CA ARG A 672 64.50 -7.68 27.37
C ARG A 672 65.92 -7.92 26.85
N LEU A 673 66.29 -7.30 25.73
CA LEU A 673 67.65 -7.40 25.18
C LEU A 673 68.71 -6.81 26.14
N ASP A 674 68.44 -5.68 26.78
CA ASP A 674 69.35 -5.08 27.77
C ASP A 674 69.50 -5.98 29.02
N SER A 675 68.41 -6.60 29.47
CA SER A 675 68.46 -7.58 30.57
C SER A 675 69.25 -8.85 30.20
N ALA A 676 69.09 -9.35 28.97
CA ALA A 676 69.85 -10.47 28.44
C ALA A 676 71.33 -10.11 28.28
N LEU A 677 71.62 -8.89 27.82
CA LEU A 677 72.99 -8.40 27.65
C LEU A 677 73.70 -8.25 29.01
N LYS A 678 73.02 -7.71 30.03
CA LYS A 678 73.50 -7.70 31.41
C LYS A 678 73.73 -9.11 31.97
N ALA A 679 72.84 -10.06 31.68
CA ALA A 679 73.01 -11.45 32.08
C ALA A 679 74.22 -12.12 31.40
N THR A 680 74.42 -11.89 30.09
CA THR A 680 75.60 -12.40 29.37
C THR A 680 76.89 -11.77 29.89
N GLN A 681 76.92 -10.46 30.16
CA GLN A 681 78.05 -9.79 30.81
C GLN A 681 78.34 -10.36 32.21
N GLY A 682 77.29 -10.67 32.98
CA GLY A 682 77.42 -11.38 34.26
C GLY A 682 78.00 -12.79 34.10
N SER A 683 77.61 -13.53 33.07
CA SER A 683 78.17 -14.87 32.80
C SER A 683 79.63 -14.80 32.36
N ILE A 684 80.01 -13.81 31.56
CA ILE A 684 81.38 -13.63 31.08
C ILE A 684 82.30 -13.23 32.25
N THR A 685 81.84 -12.36 33.14
CA THR A 685 82.63 -11.99 34.34
C THR A 685 82.76 -13.17 35.30
N ALA A 686 81.71 -13.99 35.48
CA ALA A 686 81.77 -15.22 36.26
C ALA A 686 82.74 -16.25 35.64
N GLU A 687 82.72 -16.40 34.31
CA GLU A 687 83.63 -17.31 33.60
C GLU A 687 85.09 -16.81 33.65
N GLN A 688 85.33 -15.50 33.58
CA GLN A 688 86.66 -14.90 33.77
C GLN A 688 87.17 -15.13 35.20
N GLN A 689 86.31 -15.01 36.21
CA GLN A 689 86.67 -15.32 37.60
C GLN A 689 86.94 -16.82 37.80
N ALA A 690 86.17 -17.70 37.14
CA ALA A 690 86.39 -19.14 37.18
C ALA A 690 87.72 -19.53 36.49
N ARG A 691 88.05 -18.92 35.35
CA ARG A 691 89.34 -19.11 34.67
C ARG A 691 90.51 -18.62 35.53
N ALA A 692 90.40 -17.43 36.14
CA ALA A 692 91.42 -16.93 37.05
C ALA A 692 91.64 -17.84 38.27
N ARG A 693 90.57 -18.44 38.81
CA ARG A 693 90.67 -19.45 39.88
C ARG A 693 91.33 -20.75 39.40
N ALA A 694 90.94 -21.24 38.23
CA ALA A 694 91.54 -22.44 37.64
C ALA A 694 93.03 -22.24 37.28
N ASP A 695 93.41 -21.05 36.81
CA ASP A 695 94.80 -20.70 36.54
C ASP A 695 95.61 -20.63 37.84
N ALA A 696 95.05 -20.05 38.91
CA ALA A 696 95.68 -20.04 40.24
C ALA A 696 95.83 -21.46 40.84
N GLU A 697 94.81 -22.31 40.69
CA GLU A 697 94.88 -23.72 41.09
C GLU A 697 95.92 -24.50 40.28
N ARG A 698 96.04 -24.21 38.98
CA ARG A 698 97.07 -24.78 38.11
C ARG A 698 98.47 -24.34 38.51
N GLU A 699 98.67 -23.07 38.84
CA GLU A 699 99.95 -22.56 39.36
C GLU A 699 100.33 -23.23 40.69
N GLN A 700 99.36 -23.40 41.61
CA GLN A 700 99.57 -24.14 42.86
C GLN A 700 99.92 -25.61 42.61
N ALA A 701 99.26 -26.27 41.65
CA ALA A 701 99.57 -27.65 41.29
C ALA A 701 100.97 -27.79 40.65
N LEU A 702 101.39 -26.83 39.82
CA LEU A 702 102.73 -26.80 39.25
C LEU A 702 103.81 -26.58 40.32
N ALA A 703 103.57 -25.67 41.26
CA ALA A 703 104.47 -25.45 42.41
C ALA A 703 104.56 -26.71 43.31
N GLY A 704 103.44 -27.41 43.51
CA GLY A 704 103.42 -28.69 44.22
C GLY A 704 104.22 -29.78 43.51
N LEU A 705 104.12 -29.87 42.17
CA LEU A 705 104.91 -30.80 41.36
C LEU A 705 106.41 -30.46 41.36
N GLU A 706 106.78 -29.19 41.40
CA GLU A 706 108.18 -28.76 41.55
C GLU A 706 108.72 -29.17 42.93
N GLN A 707 107.96 -28.98 44.01
CA GLN A 707 108.34 -29.47 45.35
C GLN A 707 108.46 -31.00 45.40
N GLU A 708 107.57 -31.74 44.72
CA GLU A 708 107.70 -33.19 44.62
C GLU A 708 108.92 -33.62 43.81
N ARG A 709 109.29 -32.89 42.74
CA ARG A 709 110.52 -33.15 41.98
C ARG A 709 111.76 -32.90 42.81
N GLU A 710 111.84 -31.77 43.51
CA GLU A 710 112.94 -31.49 44.44
C GLU A 710 113.00 -32.54 45.58
N GLY A 711 111.84 -32.99 46.06
CA GLY A 711 111.75 -34.08 47.04
C GLY A 711 112.27 -35.41 46.50
N ARG A 712 111.95 -35.75 45.25
CA ARG A 712 112.45 -36.96 44.57
C ARG A 712 113.94 -36.88 44.31
N GLU A 713 114.47 -35.75 43.86
CA GLU A 713 115.92 -35.57 43.68
C GLU A 713 116.67 -35.75 45.02
N ARG A 714 116.17 -35.19 46.12
CA ARG A 714 116.74 -35.41 47.46
C ARG A 714 116.66 -36.87 47.92
N LEU A 715 115.58 -37.57 47.57
CA LEU A 715 115.44 -39.00 47.88
C LEU A 715 116.35 -39.86 47.00
N GLU A 716 116.52 -39.53 45.72
CA GLU A 716 117.45 -40.19 44.81
C GLU A 716 118.91 -39.98 45.27
N GLU A 717 119.26 -38.78 45.73
CA GLU A 717 120.56 -38.52 46.36
C GLU A 717 120.76 -39.34 47.65
N ALA A 718 119.73 -39.44 48.51
CA ALA A 718 119.80 -40.26 49.71
C ALA A 718 119.91 -41.77 49.39
N VAL A 719 119.24 -42.24 48.34
CA VAL A 719 119.34 -43.61 47.85
C VAL A 719 120.73 -43.87 47.27
N ALA A 720 121.29 -42.96 46.47
CA ALA A 720 122.65 -43.07 45.96
C ALA A 720 123.68 -43.11 47.10
N GLN A 721 123.51 -42.29 48.15
CA GLN A 721 124.37 -42.30 49.33
C GLN A 721 124.26 -43.61 50.13
N THR A 722 123.06 -44.18 50.26
CA THR A 722 122.87 -45.46 50.95
C THR A 722 123.37 -46.65 50.13
N GLN A 723 123.23 -46.62 48.81
CA GLN A 723 123.83 -47.59 47.89
C GLN A 723 125.36 -47.54 47.95
N ALA A 724 125.97 -46.35 47.92
CA ALA A 724 127.42 -46.20 48.09
C ALA A 724 127.91 -46.71 49.46
N ARG A 725 127.14 -46.51 50.54
CA ARG A 725 127.44 -47.08 51.86
C ARG A 725 127.33 -48.61 51.87
N LEU A 726 126.33 -49.16 51.18
CA LEU A 726 126.13 -50.60 51.06
C LEU A 726 127.25 -51.25 50.24
N GLU A 727 127.69 -50.62 49.16
CA GLU A 727 128.85 -51.06 48.36
C GLU A 727 130.14 -51.03 49.19
N ALA A 728 130.35 -50.00 49.99
CA ALA A 728 131.49 -49.93 50.92
C ALA A 728 131.43 -51.00 52.02
N GLU A 729 130.24 -51.30 52.56
CA GLU A 729 130.02 -52.42 53.50
C GLU A 729 130.26 -53.78 52.82
N HIS A 730 129.84 -53.95 51.57
CA HIS A 730 130.10 -55.16 50.79
C HIS A 730 131.59 -55.35 50.51
N GLN A 731 132.32 -54.28 50.17
CA GLN A 731 133.78 -54.32 50.02
C GLN A 731 134.46 -54.69 51.35
N ARG A 732 134.04 -54.11 52.47
CA ARG A 732 134.55 -54.48 53.81
C ARG A 732 134.24 -55.93 54.18
N LEU A 733 133.07 -56.44 53.81
CA LEU A 733 132.70 -57.84 54.03
C LEU A 733 133.51 -58.80 53.16
N GLU A 734 133.81 -58.44 51.91
CA GLU A 734 134.70 -59.22 51.06
C GLU A 734 136.15 -59.18 51.57
N GLU A 735 136.68 -58.02 51.97
CA GLU A 735 137.98 -57.91 52.63
C GLU A 735 138.04 -58.75 53.93
N ALA A 736 136.97 -58.74 54.73
CA ALA A 736 136.88 -59.57 55.92
C ALA A 736 136.76 -61.07 55.61
N ARG A 737 136.10 -61.45 54.50
CA ARG A 737 136.02 -62.84 54.01
C ARG A 737 137.37 -63.31 53.50
N GLU A 738 138.09 -62.48 52.77
CA GLU A 738 139.46 -62.75 52.32
C GLU A 738 140.40 -62.90 53.52
N ALA A 739 140.32 -62.01 54.51
CA ALA A 739 141.07 -62.14 55.77
C ALA A 739 140.69 -63.40 56.56
N LEU A 740 139.41 -63.77 56.60
CA LEU A 740 138.98 -65.04 57.20
C LEU A 740 139.47 -66.26 56.42
N SER A 741 139.61 -66.15 55.11
CA SER A 741 140.15 -67.22 54.25
C SER A 741 141.66 -67.39 54.46
N SER A 742 142.41 -66.29 54.61
CA SER A 742 143.84 -66.31 54.90
C SER A 742 144.10 -66.86 56.31
N VAL A 743 143.35 -66.40 57.32
CA VAL A 743 143.43 -66.95 58.68
C VAL A 743 143.05 -68.43 58.73
N ARG A 744 142.06 -68.88 57.95
CA ARG A 744 141.72 -70.31 57.82
C ARG A 744 142.83 -71.11 57.13
N ALA A 745 143.52 -70.54 56.15
CA ALA A 745 144.66 -71.16 55.50
C ALA A 745 145.86 -71.27 56.47
N GLU A 746 146.14 -70.21 57.23
CA GLU A 746 147.16 -70.19 58.29
C GLU A 746 146.85 -71.18 59.41
N LEU A 747 145.60 -71.28 59.86
CA LEU A 747 145.22 -72.27 60.88
C LEU A 747 145.32 -73.71 60.34
N LYS A 748 145.11 -73.92 59.03
CA LYS A 748 145.27 -75.23 58.40
C LYS A 748 146.75 -75.60 58.25
N SER A 749 147.62 -74.65 57.91
CA SER A 749 149.07 -74.88 57.87
C SER A 749 149.64 -75.09 59.28
N GLU A 750 149.18 -74.34 60.28
CA GLU A 750 149.59 -74.51 61.69
C GLU A 750 149.12 -75.88 62.24
N ARG A 751 147.92 -76.33 61.88
CA ARG A 751 147.44 -77.69 62.22
C ARG A 751 148.25 -78.79 61.52
N GLN A 752 148.68 -78.58 60.28
CA GLN A 752 149.58 -79.51 59.59
C GLN A 752 150.98 -79.53 60.20
N GLN A 753 151.51 -78.37 60.60
CA GLN A 753 152.78 -78.26 61.32
C GLN A 753 152.71 -78.95 62.69
N ARG A 754 151.66 -78.73 63.49
CA ARG A 754 151.49 -79.43 64.78
C ARG A 754 151.29 -80.94 64.64
N ALA A 755 150.63 -81.39 63.56
CA ALA A 755 150.52 -82.82 63.25
C ALA A 755 151.89 -83.41 62.92
N GLN A 756 152.68 -82.74 62.08
CA GLN A 756 154.06 -83.13 61.75
C GLN A 756 154.98 -83.13 62.99
N GLU A 757 154.91 -82.10 63.84
CA GLU A 757 155.66 -82.04 65.10
C GLU A 757 155.25 -83.13 66.09
N SER A 758 153.97 -83.55 66.11
CA SER A 758 153.50 -84.65 66.95
C SER A 758 153.94 -86.03 66.43
N GLU A 759 154.01 -86.21 65.11
CA GLU A 759 154.60 -87.40 64.47
C GLU A 759 156.11 -87.47 64.68
N GLU A 760 156.82 -86.32 64.60
CA GLU A 760 158.24 -86.25 64.91
C GLU A 760 158.53 -86.50 66.39
N ARG A 761 157.70 -85.99 67.32
CA ARG A 761 157.83 -86.28 68.76
C ARG A 761 157.59 -87.76 69.10
N THR A 762 156.61 -88.39 68.47
CA THR A 762 156.34 -89.83 68.69
C THR A 762 157.46 -90.70 68.12
N ARG A 763 158.03 -90.34 66.96
CA ARG A 763 159.25 -90.99 66.43
C ARG A 763 160.47 -90.78 67.32
N LEU A 764 160.67 -89.57 67.86
CA LEU A 764 161.77 -89.26 68.77
C LEU A 764 161.63 -89.98 70.12
N GLN A 765 160.41 -90.12 70.66
CA GLN A 765 160.16 -90.89 71.88
C GLN A 765 160.42 -92.39 71.69
N ALA A 766 160.01 -92.98 70.55
CA ALA A 766 160.33 -94.36 70.22
C ALA A 766 161.85 -94.58 70.09
N GLY A 767 162.57 -93.67 69.43
CA GLY A 767 164.03 -93.73 69.33
C GLY A 767 164.77 -93.60 70.67
N LEU A 768 164.26 -92.79 71.60
CA LEU A 768 164.83 -92.63 72.95
C LEU A 768 164.60 -93.85 73.84
N GLU A 769 163.50 -94.59 73.65
CA GLU A 769 163.23 -95.84 74.36
C GLU A 769 164.10 -96.99 73.84
N GLU A 770 164.35 -97.06 72.53
CA GLU A 770 165.35 -97.98 71.95
C GLU A 770 166.77 -97.65 72.43
N GLU A 771 167.15 -96.38 72.49
CA GLU A 771 168.48 -95.97 72.97
C GLU A 771 168.66 -96.25 74.47
N ARG A 772 167.61 -96.10 75.30
CA ARG A 772 167.66 -96.47 76.73
C ARG A 772 167.79 -97.97 76.95
N GLN A 773 167.13 -98.79 76.13
CA GLN A 773 167.28 -100.24 76.18
C GLN A 773 168.68 -100.68 75.72
N GLN A 774 169.24 -100.04 74.69
CA GLN A 774 170.61 -100.29 74.24
C GLN A 774 171.65 -99.85 75.27
N ARG A 775 171.48 -98.70 75.92
CA ARG A 775 172.40 -98.25 76.98
C ARG A 775 172.35 -99.13 78.23
N ALA A 776 171.17 -99.60 78.64
CA ALA A 776 171.09 -100.56 79.75
C ALA A 776 171.80 -101.89 79.44
N GLN A 777 171.76 -102.35 78.18
CA GLN A 777 172.53 -103.52 77.73
C GLN A 777 174.04 -103.24 77.70
N VAL A 778 174.46 -102.03 77.29
CA VAL A 778 175.86 -101.62 77.29
C VAL A 778 176.40 -101.46 78.72
N GLU A 779 175.65 -100.83 79.64
CA GLU A 779 176.05 -100.70 81.05
C GLU A 779 176.15 -102.07 81.74
N ALA A 780 175.27 -103.03 81.40
CA ALA A 780 175.40 -104.40 81.87
C ALA A 780 176.68 -105.08 81.33
N SER A 781 177.00 -104.90 80.04
CA SER A 781 178.22 -105.46 79.45
C SER A 781 179.50 -104.78 79.95
N LEU A 782 179.45 -103.49 80.30
CA LEU A 782 180.61 -102.75 80.76
C LEU A 782 180.90 -103.03 82.24
N ALA A 783 179.88 -103.29 83.05
CA ALA A 783 180.03 -103.81 84.41
C ALA A 783 180.69 -105.21 84.42
N GLU A 784 180.36 -106.08 83.44
CA GLU A 784 181.05 -107.35 83.26
C GLU A 784 182.54 -107.17 82.86
N VAL A 785 182.84 -106.19 82.01
CA VAL A 785 184.24 -105.88 81.62
C VAL A 785 185.03 -105.24 82.76
N GLN A 786 184.41 -104.39 83.58
CA GLN A 786 185.05 -103.81 84.77
C GLN A 786 185.34 -104.88 85.83
N ALA A 787 184.45 -105.85 86.02
CA ALA A 787 184.71 -107.01 86.87
C ALA A 787 185.82 -107.92 86.30
N GLY A 788 185.93 -108.04 84.97
CA GLY A 788 186.99 -108.78 84.29
C GLY A 788 188.38 -108.14 84.39
N LEU A 789 188.49 -106.81 84.32
CA LEU A 789 189.79 -106.13 84.35
C LEU A 789 190.33 -105.93 85.78
N GLU A 790 189.46 -105.85 86.79
CA GLU A 790 189.90 -105.89 88.19
C GLU A 790 190.46 -107.26 88.58
N ALA A 791 190.00 -108.34 87.93
CA ALA A 791 190.65 -109.66 88.02
C ALA A 791 192.01 -109.70 87.31
N GLU A 792 192.24 -108.86 86.29
CA GLU A 792 193.54 -108.72 85.62
C GLU A 792 194.52 -107.81 86.40
N ARG A 793 194.02 -106.79 87.11
CA ARG A 793 194.77 -105.99 88.10
C ARG A 793 195.37 -106.85 89.22
N GLN A 794 194.78 -108.00 89.52
CA GLN A 794 195.30 -108.94 90.51
C GLN A 794 196.33 -109.95 89.94
N ARG A 795 196.32 -110.20 88.62
CA ARG A 795 197.33 -111.06 87.97
C ARG A 795 198.61 -110.32 87.59
N SER A 796 198.57 -109.02 87.24
CA SER A 796 199.80 -108.26 86.90
C SER A 796 200.55 -107.75 88.14
N THR A 797 199.87 -107.47 89.24
CA THR A 797 200.53 -107.22 90.54
C THR A 797 201.20 -108.48 91.07
N GLY A 798 200.67 -109.67 90.70
CA GLY A 798 201.23 -111.02 90.84
C GLY A 798 202.28 -111.42 89.78
N LEU A 799 202.51 -110.57 88.77
CA LEU A 799 203.72 -110.54 87.92
C LEU A 799 204.61 -109.36 88.29
N GLU A 800 204.50 -108.93 89.54
CA GLU A 800 205.53 -109.31 90.49
C GLU A 800 206.95 -108.97 90.02
N SER A 801 207.68 -108.27 90.85
CA SER A 801 208.40 -109.01 91.89
C SER A 801 209.37 -110.06 91.30
N GLU A 802 208.92 -111.08 90.54
CA GLU A 802 209.44 -111.51 89.21
C GLU A 802 210.60 -110.66 88.62
N LEU A 803 210.24 -109.48 88.09
CA LEU A 803 211.16 -108.62 87.33
C LEU A 803 211.93 -107.60 88.19
N ALA A 804 211.44 -107.35 89.40
CA ALA A 804 212.24 -106.69 90.43
C ALA A 804 213.40 -107.60 90.92
N GLN A 805 213.36 -108.92 90.63
CA GLN A 805 214.45 -109.87 90.89
C GLN A 805 215.36 -110.16 89.67
N ALA A 806 214.92 -109.89 88.43
CA ALA A 806 215.67 -110.28 87.22
C ALA A 806 216.67 -109.24 86.63
N ARG A 807 216.65 -107.93 86.99
CA ARG A 807 217.66 -106.96 86.48
C ARG A 807 218.36 -106.07 87.50
N ALA A 808 218.22 -106.43 88.76
CA ALA A 808 219.35 -106.37 89.70
C ALA A 808 220.58 -107.21 89.23
N GLY A 809 220.48 -107.94 88.10
CA GLY A 809 221.54 -108.80 87.55
C GLY A 809 222.39 -108.27 86.38
N LEU A 810 222.39 -106.96 86.05
CA LEU A 810 223.31 -106.40 85.05
C LEU A 810 224.10 -105.16 85.55
N GLU A 811 224.56 -105.25 86.80
CA GLU A 811 225.94 -104.87 87.17
C GLU A 811 226.87 -106.06 86.77
N SER A 812 227.67 -105.97 85.69
CA SER A 812 229.00 -106.63 85.50
C SER A 812 229.40 -106.67 84.00
N VAL A 813 230.48 -105.97 83.62
CA VAL A 813 230.97 -105.72 82.23
C VAL A 813 230.12 -104.70 81.47
#